data_AF-A0A841WT31-F1
#
_entry.id   AF-A0A841WT31-F1
#
_cell.length_a   1.000
_cell.length_b   1.000
_cell.length_c   1.000
_cell.angle_alpha   90.00
_cell.angle_beta   90.00
_cell.angle_gamma   90.00
#
_symmetry.space_group_name_H-M   'P 1'
#
loop_
_entity.id
_entity.type
_entity.pdbx_description
1 polymer ?
#
loop_
_entity_poly.entity_id
_entity_poly.type
_entity_poly.pdbx_seq_one_letter_code
_entity_poly.pdbx_strand_id
1 'polypeptide(L)'
;MSHPILNQRFRTWWQPRRGLAIAEACVIGLVAALSAVLLKVGSGWLGTWRVQSTRLLPVWLALPMVGLVLGFVAGTLVERLAPEASGSGIPQVKASLANVPIRLSWRVAGVKLLSAIVAIGSGMTLGRQGPTVQVGAGLAAGMSRWVPTSPDHRRQMIAAGAGAGLAAAFNAPIAGVLFIVEELLHDLSGLTLGTAIIASFIGGVISRLLGGGSFDLNLQLVESTSQFSIPEIPFFLVLGILAGLFGALFNRGIIFSIKCYQRLHISLPLRVALAGFISGVVVAMLPASFRDNTGLREYVMTGVAHPSVAAIAFGAQFILTLVAFGSGAPGGLFAPSLILGSCLGHIIGVFEFYITGGGSPTTYALAGMGGFFSAVSKVPITAIVIVFEMTTDFNLVLPLMIVCVAAYLVADKVIPGSLYEKLLELKGITLSQEIAVEGALTKLTAKDVMQERVETLDAEMSLEEVMQAFSRSHHRGFPVVEANKLVGIVTQTDLLKIRERNLANDISLKEIMTPVPMTVTPIHSLSNVLYLLDRYQISRLPVVDGRKLIGIITRADIIRAEADHLNGDDRKPKLRPEPSYVVYQTRSPSIGRGRLLVPIANPETAGILLQMATAIARDRHYEIECIQVILVSRHSSPSETQVRTAKSRRLLRKAEVLAKKWRIPLHTQIRVTHDVAQAILEAINEQHIDLLLMGWKGNTSTPGRIFGNVVDTIIRQATCEVVLVKLGKTHQDAGTNRRKDNRNLSQTLSASPRPPLSASPSSPHSFNSWLVPMAGGPNSQVAIKLLPALVTLGNNPKIRLTQVFKPSQLQPNMAVLENAIRELMRRRKLSNTVVGVPVQANSVAEGVIKLVKTEGYDVVVLGASREGLLQQAIQGNIPEAIASGVESTVILVRSAISS
;
A
#
# COMPACT_ATOMS: atom_id res chain seq x y z
N MET A 1 -9.61 -35.26 30.25
CA MET A 1 -10.65 -34.29 30.65
C MET A 1 -9.99 -33.10 31.31
N SER A 2 -9.78 -32.02 30.57
CA SER A 2 -9.16 -30.78 31.04
C SER A 2 -10.14 -29.64 30.75
N HIS A 3 -10.67 -29.03 31.80
CA HIS A 3 -11.76 -28.04 31.78
C HIS A 3 -11.54 -26.91 30.74
N PRO A 4 -12.32 -26.86 29.64
CA PRO A 4 -12.21 -25.77 28.64
C PRO A 4 -12.92 -24.47 29.07
N ILE A 5 -13.72 -24.54 30.13
CA ILE A 5 -14.66 -23.47 30.52
C ILE A 5 -13.93 -22.34 31.29
N LEU A 6 -12.86 -22.64 32.02
CA LEU A 6 -12.09 -21.61 32.75
C LEU A 6 -11.28 -20.72 31.80
N ASN A 7 -10.71 -21.31 30.73
CA ASN A 7 -9.98 -20.56 29.70
C ASN A 7 -10.91 -19.70 28.83
N GLN A 8 -12.19 -20.06 28.72
CA GLN A 8 -13.19 -19.30 27.96
C GLN A 8 -13.66 -18.03 28.67
N ARG A 9 -13.90 -18.07 30.00
CA ARG A 9 -14.20 -16.85 30.79
C ARG A 9 -13.02 -15.88 30.82
N PHE A 10 -11.79 -16.40 30.85
CA PHE A 10 -10.59 -15.58 30.76
C PHE A 10 -10.43 -14.94 29.36
N ARG A 11 -10.77 -15.66 28.28
CA ARG A 11 -10.74 -15.14 26.90
C ARG A 11 -11.86 -14.15 26.56
N THR A 12 -13.06 -14.31 27.12
CA THR A 12 -14.19 -13.40 26.86
C THR A 12 -14.10 -12.10 27.65
N TRP A 13 -13.38 -12.08 28.78
CA TRP A 13 -12.98 -10.82 29.45
C TRP A 13 -11.94 -10.02 28.62
N TRP A 14 -11.27 -10.70 27.67
CA TRP A 14 -10.18 -10.21 26.82
C TRP A 14 -10.58 -10.04 25.33
N GLN A 15 -11.77 -9.50 25.06
CA GLN A 15 -12.08 -8.85 23.77
C GLN A 15 -11.93 -7.32 23.91
N PRO A 16 -11.65 -6.56 22.82
CA PRO A 16 -10.90 -5.32 22.87
C PRO A 16 -11.72 -4.15 23.42
N ARG A 17 -11.91 -4.12 24.74
CA ARG A 17 -12.40 -2.95 25.46
C ARG A 17 -11.19 -2.11 25.84
N ARG A 18 -11.35 -0.79 25.78
CA ARG A 18 -10.36 0.25 26.13
C ARG A 18 -9.47 -0.09 27.34
N GLY A 19 -9.98 -0.87 28.31
CA GLY A 19 -9.21 -1.39 29.45
C GLY A 19 -7.94 -2.19 29.11
N LEU A 20 -7.92 -3.00 28.04
CA LEU A 20 -6.70 -3.73 27.65
C LEU A 20 -5.63 -2.77 27.12
N ALA A 21 -6.03 -1.80 26.30
CA ALA A 21 -5.13 -0.77 25.78
C ALA A 21 -4.55 0.10 26.91
N ILE A 22 -5.36 0.41 27.92
CA ILE A 22 -4.94 1.13 29.11
C ILE A 22 -3.94 0.30 29.92
N ALA A 23 -4.24 -0.98 30.19
CA ALA A 23 -3.32 -1.87 30.91
C ALA A 23 -1.99 -2.04 30.16
N GLU A 24 -2.05 -2.21 28.83
CA GLU A 24 -0.87 -2.30 27.97
C GLU A 24 -0.05 -1.00 28.04
N ALA A 25 -0.69 0.17 27.93
CA ALA A 25 -0.04 1.47 28.07
C ALA A 25 0.62 1.64 29.45
N CYS A 26 0.00 1.15 30.54
CA CYS A 26 0.59 1.17 31.87
C CYS A 26 1.88 0.36 31.95
N VAL A 27 1.87 -0.88 31.41
CA VAL A 27 3.06 -1.74 31.41
C VAL A 27 4.14 -1.14 30.51
N ILE A 28 3.78 -0.62 29.33
CA ILE A 28 4.71 0.07 28.43
C ILE A 28 5.38 1.25 29.14
N GLY A 29 4.59 2.10 29.82
CA GLY A 29 5.08 3.24 30.59
C GLY A 29 6.07 2.81 31.68
N LEU A 30 5.75 1.76 32.44
CA LEU A 30 6.60 1.21 33.49
C LEU A 30 7.93 0.69 32.94
N VAL A 31 7.90 -0.12 31.88
CA VAL A 31 9.13 -0.70 31.31
C VAL A 31 9.98 0.39 30.64
N ALA A 32 9.36 1.37 29.97
CA ALA A 32 10.07 2.53 29.43
C ALA A 32 10.75 3.35 30.52
N ALA A 33 10.08 3.59 31.66
CA ALA A 33 10.65 4.26 32.82
C ALA A 33 11.87 3.52 33.38
N LEU A 34 11.73 2.22 33.67
CA LEU A 34 12.82 1.39 34.19
C LEU A 34 14.04 1.41 33.26
N SER A 35 13.79 1.35 31.96
CA SER A 35 14.85 1.42 30.94
C SER A 35 15.53 2.79 30.91
N ALA A 36 14.77 3.87 31.03
CA ALA A 36 15.32 5.23 31.08
C ALA A 36 16.14 5.48 32.35
N VAL A 37 15.69 4.95 33.50
CA VAL A 37 16.41 4.99 34.78
C VAL A 37 17.70 4.19 34.68
N LEU A 38 17.65 2.95 34.16
CA LEU A 38 18.84 2.14 33.96
C LEU A 38 19.85 2.83 33.06
N LEU A 39 19.38 3.48 31.99
CA LEU A 39 20.24 4.25 31.11
C LEU A 39 20.87 5.46 31.82
N LYS A 40 20.06 6.23 32.58
CA LYS A 40 20.54 7.39 33.38
C LYS A 40 21.62 6.96 34.37
N VAL A 41 21.32 5.96 35.21
CA VAL A 41 22.21 5.46 36.26
C VAL A 41 23.46 4.81 35.66
N GLY A 42 23.29 3.98 34.63
CA GLY A 42 24.41 3.30 33.97
C GLY A 42 25.38 4.26 33.29
N SER A 43 24.86 5.24 32.53
CA SER A 43 25.72 6.25 31.91
C SER A 43 26.38 7.17 32.94
N GLY A 44 25.67 7.49 34.03
CA GLY A 44 26.19 8.29 35.13
C GLY A 44 27.32 7.59 35.86
N TRP A 45 27.12 6.32 36.23
CA TRP A 45 28.14 5.50 36.89
C TRP A 45 29.40 5.34 36.05
N LEU A 46 29.28 5.03 34.75
CA LEU A 46 30.43 4.99 33.84
C LEU A 46 31.10 6.35 33.69
N GLY A 47 30.32 7.44 33.64
CA GLY A 47 30.83 8.81 33.60
C GLY A 47 31.64 9.16 34.85
N THR A 48 31.13 8.82 36.05
CA THR A 48 31.83 9.00 37.32
C THR A 48 33.10 8.16 37.36
N TRP A 49 33.05 6.89 36.96
CA TRP A 49 34.21 6.01 36.89
C TRP A 49 35.29 6.57 35.94
N ARG A 50 34.90 7.08 34.77
CA ARG A 50 35.80 7.74 33.82
C ARG A 50 36.50 8.95 34.44
N VAL A 51 35.77 9.80 35.16
CA VAL A 51 36.35 10.98 35.84
C VAL A 51 37.23 10.57 37.02
N GLN A 52 36.83 9.57 37.82
CA GLN A 52 37.65 9.04 38.91
C GLN A 52 38.95 8.40 38.40
N SER A 53 38.93 7.80 37.22
CA SER A 53 40.13 7.23 36.58
C SER A 53 41.21 8.29 36.33
N THR A 54 40.85 9.57 36.19
CA THR A 54 41.84 10.66 36.06
C THR A 54 42.55 10.99 37.36
N ARG A 55 42.18 10.37 38.48
CA ARG A 55 42.95 10.42 39.74
C ARG A 55 44.10 9.41 39.76
N LEU A 56 43.97 8.34 38.96
CA LEU A 56 44.96 7.26 38.87
C LEU A 56 45.91 7.45 37.69
N LEU A 57 45.40 7.99 36.57
CA LEU A 57 46.16 8.24 35.36
C LEU A 57 46.09 9.73 34.96
N PRO A 58 47.12 10.29 34.29
CA PRO A 58 47.08 11.65 33.78
C PRO A 58 45.85 11.89 32.90
N VAL A 59 45.19 13.04 33.07
CA VAL A 59 43.93 13.41 32.37
C VAL A 59 44.05 13.27 30.85
N TRP A 60 45.19 13.70 30.30
CA TRP A 60 45.54 13.67 28.88
C TRP A 60 45.65 12.26 28.29
N LEU A 61 45.84 11.24 29.12
CA LEU A 61 45.89 9.84 28.70
C LEU A 61 44.58 9.11 29.05
N ALA A 62 44.06 9.33 30.26
CA ALA A 62 42.90 8.65 30.77
C ALA A 62 41.63 8.92 29.94
N LEU A 63 41.30 10.19 29.68
CA LEU A 63 40.05 10.54 28.99
C LEU A 63 40.04 10.08 27.52
N PRO A 64 41.09 10.31 26.70
CA PRO A 64 41.11 9.82 25.33
C PRO A 64 41.10 8.28 25.23
N MET A 65 41.85 7.58 26.09
CA MET A 65 41.90 6.12 26.07
C MET A 65 40.56 5.48 26.46
N VAL A 66 39.93 5.98 27.52
CA VAL A 66 38.59 5.50 27.92
C VAL A 66 37.57 5.80 26.82
N GLY A 67 37.61 6.99 26.22
CA GLY A 67 36.77 7.37 25.09
C GLY A 67 36.96 6.43 23.88
N LEU A 68 38.20 6.11 23.53
CA LEU A 68 38.54 5.20 22.43
C LEU A 68 38.02 3.79 22.68
N VAL A 69 38.32 3.21 23.84
CA VAL A 69 37.95 1.82 24.17
C VAL A 69 36.44 1.66 24.28
N LEU A 70 35.78 2.51 25.08
CA LEU A 70 34.33 2.42 25.25
C LEU A 70 33.59 2.80 23.96
N GLY A 71 34.11 3.75 23.18
CA GLY A 71 33.59 4.06 21.85
C GLY A 71 33.66 2.87 20.89
N PHE A 72 34.78 2.14 20.88
CA PHE A 72 34.94 0.92 20.09
C PHE A 72 33.94 -0.17 20.51
N VAL A 73 33.75 -0.38 21.81
CA VAL A 73 32.77 -1.33 22.35
C VAL A 73 31.36 -0.94 21.94
N ALA A 74 30.97 0.33 22.10
CA ALA A 74 29.65 0.83 21.72
C ALA A 74 29.37 0.64 20.22
N GLY A 75 30.32 0.99 19.36
CA GLY A 75 30.19 0.79 17.92
C GLY A 75 30.13 -0.69 17.53
N THR A 76 30.87 -1.57 18.22
CA THR A 76 30.83 -3.03 18.01
C THR A 76 29.48 -3.62 18.38
N LEU A 77 28.89 -3.19 19.51
CA LEU A 77 27.54 -3.61 19.91
C LEU A 77 26.51 -3.23 18.85
N VAL A 78 26.57 -2.01 18.32
CA VAL A 78 25.63 -1.54 17.29
C VAL A 78 25.84 -2.31 15.98
N GLU A 79 27.06 -2.38 15.46
CA GLU A 79 27.34 -2.98 14.15
C GLU A 79 27.02 -4.48 14.12
N ARG A 80 27.39 -5.23 15.17
CA ARG A 80 27.21 -6.70 15.19
C ARG A 80 25.83 -7.15 15.65
N LEU A 81 25.22 -6.44 16.60
CA LEU A 81 23.98 -6.91 17.23
C LEU A 81 22.72 -6.23 16.68
N ALA A 82 22.72 -4.93 16.41
CA ALA A 82 21.55 -4.23 15.86
C ALA A 82 21.95 -2.90 15.20
N PRO A 83 22.23 -2.89 13.88
CA PRO A 83 22.59 -1.66 13.16
C PRO A 83 21.55 -0.55 13.26
N GLU A 84 20.27 -0.91 13.45
CA GLU A 84 19.15 0.03 13.64
C GLU A 84 19.29 0.87 14.92
N ALA A 85 20.13 0.44 15.89
CA ALA A 85 20.42 1.16 17.12
C ALA A 85 21.39 2.34 16.94
N SER A 86 21.95 2.57 15.75
CA SER A 86 22.84 3.71 15.47
C SER A 86 22.13 5.08 15.57
N GLY A 87 22.87 6.10 16.01
CA GLY A 87 22.43 7.51 16.07
C GLY A 87 21.38 7.79 17.15
N SER A 88 20.45 8.73 16.89
CA SER A 88 19.40 9.12 17.85
C SER A 88 18.39 8.01 18.11
N GLY A 89 17.85 7.40 17.04
CA GLY A 89 16.75 6.44 17.12
C GLY A 89 15.37 7.02 16.81
N ILE A 90 15.18 8.33 16.99
CA ILE A 90 13.93 9.03 16.64
C ILE A 90 13.60 8.90 15.14
N PRO A 91 14.54 9.09 14.19
CA PRO A 91 14.28 8.86 12.77
C PRO A 91 13.70 7.46 12.49
N GLN A 92 14.27 6.43 13.11
CA GLN A 92 13.84 5.05 12.95
C GLN A 92 12.42 4.82 13.49
N VAL A 93 12.07 5.45 14.62
CA VAL A 93 10.71 5.41 15.17
C VAL A 93 9.74 6.13 14.24
N LYS A 94 10.09 7.35 13.77
CA LYS A 94 9.28 8.13 12.84
C LYS A 94 8.99 7.37 11.54
N ALA A 95 10.02 6.76 10.95
CA ALA A 95 9.88 5.94 9.75
C ALA A 95 9.05 4.66 10.00
N SER A 96 9.20 3.99 11.15
CA SER A 96 8.34 2.85 11.51
C SER A 96 6.87 3.26 11.68
N LEU A 97 6.60 4.46 12.22
CA LEU A 97 5.24 5.00 12.37
C LEU A 97 4.68 5.47 11.02
N ALA A 98 5.52 5.79 10.04
CA ALA A 98 5.14 6.08 8.66
C ALA A 98 5.05 4.83 7.77
N ASN A 99 4.89 3.64 8.36
CA ASN A 99 4.79 2.35 7.66
C ASN A 99 6.00 1.95 6.79
N VAL A 100 7.16 2.59 6.96
CA VAL A 100 8.41 2.13 6.35
C VAL A 100 8.85 0.86 7.10
N PRO A 101 9.26 -0.22 6.40
CA PRO A 101 9.55 -1.52 7.01
C PRO A 101 10.87 -1.54 7.81
N ILE A 102 10.96 -0.72 8.86
CA ILE A 102 12.05 -0.69 9.82
C ILE A 102 11.72 -1.59 11.00
N ARG A 103 12.67 -2.43 11.41
CA ARG A 103 12.47 -3.38 12.49
C ARG A 103 12.65 -2.70 13.86
N LEU A 104 11.55 -2.42 14.54
CA LEU A 104 11.53 -2.17 15.99
C LEU A 104 11.26 -3.48 16.74
N SER A 105 12.14 -3.83 17.69
CA SER A 105 12.04 -5.06 18.49
C SER A 105 12.74 -4.93 19.84
N TRP A 106 12.46 -5.86 20.76
CA TRP A 106 13.16 -6.00 22.04
C TRP A 106 14.69 -6.08 21.89
N ARG A 107 15.18 -6.74 20.83
CA ARG A 107 16.62 -6.83 20.53
C ARG A 107 17.22 -5.45 20.25
N VAL A 108 16.56 -4.65 19.42
CA VAL A 108 17.01 -3.29 19.10
C VAL A 108 16.97 -2.41 20.35
N ALA A 109 15.93 -2.53 21.18
CA ALA A 109 15.82 -1.81 22.45
C ALA A 109 16.97 -2.17 23.41
N GLY A 110 17.26 -3.46 23.61
CA GLY A 110 18.35 -3.91 24.49
C GLY A 110 19.73 -3.46 24.00
N VAL A 111 20.02 -3.61 22.69
CA VAL A 111 21.29 -3.14 22.11
C VAL A 111 21.41 -1.63 22.20
N LYS A 112 20.33 -0.89 21.93
CA LYS A 112 20.32 0.58 22.04
C LYS A 112 20.60 1.04 23.46
N LEU A 113 19.96 0.41 24.45
CA LEU A 113 20.13 0.69 25.87
C LEU A 113 21.60 0.52 26.29
N LEU A 114 22.18 -0.65 26.04
CA LEU A 114 23.57 -0.96 26.43
C LEU A 114 24.58 -0.09 25.68
N SER A 115 24.44 0.02 24.36
CA SER A 115 25.38 0.78 23.54
C SER A 115 25.33 2.29 23.84
N ALA A 116 24.15 2.85 24.15
CA ALA A 116 24.01 4.24 24.57
C ALA A 116 24.59 4.49 25.98
N ILE A 117 24.43 3.54 26.92
CA ILE A 117 25.07 3.62 28.24
C ILE A 117 26.60 3.74 28.08
N VAL A 118 27.18 2.88 27.25
CA VAL A 118 28.63 2.85 27.01
C VAL A 118 29.09 4.11 26.25
N ALA A 119 28.39 4.51 25.18
CA ALA A 119 28.77 5.67 24.39
C ALA A 119 28.68 6.98 25.18
N ILE A 120 27.58 7.21 25.90
CA ILE A 120 27.41 8.43 26.72
C ILE A 120 28.35 8.39 27.93
N GLY A 121 28.48 7.23 28.59
CA GLY A 121 29.40 7.03 29.71
C GLY A 121 30.88 7.23 29.36
N SER A 122 31.26 6.99 28.09
CA SER A 122 32.62 7.25 27.59
C SER A 122 33.00 8.73 27.54
N GLY A 123 32.02 9.64 27.69
CA GLY A 123 32.24 11.08 27.67
C GLY A 123 31.88 11.78 26.37
N MET A 124 31.37 11.05 25.37
CA MET A 124 30.85 11.67 24.15
C MET A 124 29.72 12.64 24.49
N THR A 125 29.71 13.80 23.84
CA THR A 125 28.73 14.88 24.09
C THR A 125 27.40 14.58 23.39
N LEU A 126 26.77 13.47 23.78
CA LEU A 126 25.49 12.99 23.29
C LEU A 126 24.48 12.88 24.43
N GLY A 127 23.20 13.02 24.09
CA GLY A 127 22.11 12.95 25.05
C GLY A 127 21.45 11.57 25.12
N ARG A 128 20.94 11.22 26.30
CA ARG A 128 20.17 9.99 26.50
C ARG A 128 18.75 9.98 25.90
N GLN A 129 18.20 11.15 25.65
CA GLN A 129 16.78 11.36 25.36
C GLN A 129 16.32 10.70 24.04
N GLY A 130 17.14 10.76 22.99
CA GLY A 130 16.84 10.05 21.74
C GLY A 130 16.82 8.53 21.92
N PRO A 131 17.87 7.93 22.52
CA PRO A 131 17.89 6.51 22.85
C PRO A 131 16.70 6.04 23.68
N THR A 132 16.26 6.78 24.71
CA THR A 132 15.12 6.37 25.54
C THR A 132 13.81 6.33 24.74
N VAL A 133 13.62 7.26 23.79
CA VAL A 133 12.48 7.23 22.85
C VAL A 133 12.51 5.94 22.01
N GLN A 134 13.66 5.59 21.42
CA GLN A 134 13.77 4.38 20.59
C GLN A 134 13.63 3.10 21.42
N VAL A 135 14.18 3.08 22.63
CA VAL A 135 14.04 1.95 23.57
C VAL A 135 12.57 1.78 23.95
N GLY A 136 11.88 2.84 24.37
CA GLY A 136 10.45 2.79 24.70
C GLY A 136 9.59 2.31 23.51
N ALA A 137 9.84 2.84 22.32
CA ALA A 137 9.18 2.40 21.08
C ALA A 137 9.47 0.92 20.74
N GLY A 138 10.72 0.47 20.91
CA GLY A 138 11.15 -0.91 20.63
C GLY A 138 10.57 -1.94 21.60
N LEU A 139 10.45 -1.57 22.88
CA LEU A 139 9.80 -2.36 23.92
C LEU A 139 8.29 -2.49 23.62
N ALA A 140 7.62 -1.37 23.35
CA ALA A 140 6.20 -1.37 22.95
C ALA A 140 5.97 -2.16 21.65
N ALA A 141 6.82 -2.01 20.64
CA ALA A 141 6.77 -2.78 19.39
C ALA A 141 6.95 -4.28 19.58
N GLY A 142 7.63 -4.66 20.67
CA GLY A 142 7.85 -6.02 21.10
C GLY A 142 6.69 -6.60 21.92
N MET A 143 6.16 -5.83 22.88
CA MET A 143 5.00 -6.19 23.71
C MET A 143 3.73 -6.37 22.87
N SER A 144 3.51 -5.46 21.92
CA SER A 144 2.38 -5.52 20.96
C SER A 144 2.40 -6.74 20.05
N ARG A 145 3.47 -7.56 20.04
CA ARG A 145 3.47 -8.85 19.34
C ARG A 145 2.91 -10.00 20.19
N TRP A 146 2.86 -9.85 21.51
CA TRP A 146 2.31 -10.86 22.42
C TRP A 146 0.79 -10.84 22.44
N VAL A 147 0.20 -9.67 22.23
CA VAL A 147 -1.25 -9.49 22.10
C VAL A 147 -1.62 -9.40 20.61
N PRO A 148 -2.61 -10.16 20.12
CA PRO A 148 -3.06 -10.06 18.73
C PRO A 148 -3.84 -8.75 18.53
N THR A 149 -3.13 -7.68 18.18
CA THR A 149 -3.71 -6.34 17.97
C THR A 149 -3.66 -5.92 16.51
N SER A 150 -4.52 -4.98 16.14
CA SER A 150 -4.51 -4.33 14.82
C SER A 150 -3.17 -3.63 14.52
N PRO A 151 -2.80 -3.48 13.24
CA PRO A 151 -1.65 -2.65 12.83
C PRO A 151 -1.74 -1.22 13.36
N ASP A 152 -2.96 -0.64 13.33
CA ASP A 152 -3.20 0.71 13.85
C ASP A 152 -2.96 0.75 15.36
N HIS A 153 -3.59 -0.12 16.15
CA HIS A 153 -3.35 -0.20 17.61
C HIS A 153 -1.85 -0.36 17.92
N ARG A 154 -1.15 -1.21 17.17
CA ARG A 154 0.29 -1.40 17.32
C ARG A 154 1.07 -0.13 17.05
N ARG A 155 0.75 0.63 16.00
CA ARG A 155 1.32 1.95 15.71
C ARG A 155 1.07 2.93 16.88
N GLN A 156 -0.14 2.92 17.45
CA GLN A 156 -0.49 3.75 18.61
C GLN A 156 0.32 3.37 19.85
N MET A 157 0.46 2.07 20.14
CA MET A 157 1.26 1.58 21.28
C MET A 157 2.75 1.90 21.12
N ILE A 158 3.30 1.79 19.91
CA ILE A 158 4.68 2.17 19.61
C ILE A 158 4.89 3.66 19.87
N ALA A 159 3.96 4.51 19.41
CA ALA A 159 4.00 5.94 19.68
C ALA A 159 3.88 6.25 21.18
N ALA A 160 2.96 5.59 21.89
CA ALA A 160 2.80 5.73 23.34
C ALA A 160 4.08 5.33 24.09
N GLY A 161 4.75 4.24 23.68
CA GLY A 161 6.06 3.85 24.22
C GLY A 161 7.18 4.84 23.91
N ALA A 162 7.16 5.44 22.72
CA ALA A 162 8.09 6.51 22.33
C ALA A 162 7.92 7.75 23.22
N GLY A 163 6.68 8.22 23.43
CA GLY A 163 6.38 9.33 24.32
C GLY A 163 6.67 9.02 25.79
N ALA A 164 6.40 7.79 26.26
CA ALA A 164 6.80 7.33 27.59
C ALA A 164 8.32 7.34 27.77
N GLY A 165 9.07 6.94 26.75
CA GLY A 165 10.53 7.02 26.74
C GLY A 165 11.06 8.46 26.80
N LEU A 166 10.37 9.42 26.14
CA LEU A 166 10.72 10.84 26.25
C LEU A 166 10.36 11.41 27.62
N ALA A 167 9.13 11.16 28.08
CA ALA A 167 8.61 11.61 29.36
C ALA A 167 9.46 11.11 30.52
N ALA A 168 9.80 9.82 30.54
CA ALA A 168 10.71 9.24 31.52
C ALA A 168 12.09 9.90 31.50
N ALA A 169 12.53 10.34 30.33
CA ALA A 169 13.88 10.84 30.19
C ALA A 169 14.01 12.33 30.57
N PHE A 170 12.94 13.12 30.44
CA PHE A 170 12.85 14.49 30.95
C PHE A 170 12.15 14.65 32.30
N ASN A 171 11.54 13.58 32.83
CA ASN A 171 10.56 13.66 33.90
C ASN A 171 9.39 14.60 33.54
N ALA A 172 8.99 14.62 32.26
CA ALA A 172 8.02 15.57 31.70
C ALA A 172 6.91 14.82 30.90
N PRO A 173 5.86 14.33 31.57
CA PRO A 173 4.74 13.64 30.92
C PRO A 173 4.05 14.40 29.79
N ILE A 174 3.77 15.70 29.95
CA ILE A 174 2.99 16.48 28.98
C ILE A 174 3.82 16.68 27.70
N ALA A 175 5.11 16.97 27.86
CA ALA A 175 6.07 17.01 26.77
C ALA A 175 6.14 15.69 26.00
N GLY A 176 6.07 14.54 26.67
CA GLY A 176 6.02 13.22 26.04
C GLY A 176 4.83 13.06 25.09
N VAL A 177 3.65 13.54 25.51
CA VAL A 177 2.43 13.50 24.70
C VAL A 177 2.51 14.46 23.53
N LEU A 178 2.93 15.71 23.78
CA LEU A 178 3.05 16.73 22.74
C LEU A 178 4.09 16.36 21.69
N PHE A 179 5.18 15.70 22.08
CA PHE A 179 6.15 15.18 21.14
C PHE A 179 5.57 14.13 20.19
N ILE A 180 4.67 13.27 20.67
CA ILE A 180 3.97 12.31 19.80
C ILE A 180 3.12 13.06 18.76
N VAL A 181 2.39 14.07 19.20
CA VAL A 181 1.49 14.86 18.35
C VAL A 181 2.27 15.69 17.34
N GLU A 182 3.29 16.41 17.80
CA GLU A 182 4.00 17.43 17.03
C GLU A 182 5.13 16.85 16.17
N GLU A 183 5.80 15.76 16.59
CA GLU A 183 6.95 15.22 15.85
C GLU A 183 6.72 13.81 15.26
N LEU A 184 5.95 12.93 15.92
CA LEU A 184 5.88 11.50 15.54
C LEU A 184 4.69 11.12 14.66
N LEU A 185 3.45 11.43 15.07
CA LEU A 185 2.23 10.93 14.42
C LEU A 185 1.47 12.00 13.63
N HIS A 186 1.52 13.27 14.02
CA HIS A 186 0.72 14.36 13.44
C HIS A 186 -0.79 14.05 13.37
N ASP A 187 -1.28 13.08 14.18
CA ASP A 187 -2.66 12.59 14.19
C ASP A 187 -3.22 12.64 15.62
N LEU A 188 -4.46 13.13 15.74
CA LEU A 188 -5.18 13.40 16.98
C LEU A 188 -6.37 12.44 17.17
N SER A 189 -6.16 11.14 16.98
CA SER A 189 -7.20 10.17 17.34
C SER A 189 -7.44 10.14 18.86
N GLY A 190 -8.69 9.99 19.31
CA GLY A 190 -8.99 9.95 20.75
C GLY A 190 -8.34 8.77 21.51
N LEU A 191 -8.08 7.64 20.83
CA LEU A 191 -7.47 6.46 21.42
C LEU A 191 -5.94 6.57 21.53
N THR A 192 -5.27 7.17 20.53
CA THR A 192 -3.83 7.49 20.59
C THR A 192 -3.54 8.41 21.75
N LEU A 193 -4.31 9.49 21.88
CA LEU A 193 -4.07 10.50 22.90
C LEU A 193 -4.22 9.91 24.32
N GLY A 194 -5.29 9.15 24.59
CA GLY A 194 -5.53 8.57 25.91
C GLY A 194 -4.43 7.58 26.35
N THR A 195 -4.01 6.70 25.45
CA THR A 195 -2.96 5.71 25.76
C THR A 195 -1.57 6.35 25.85
N ALA A 196 -1.28 7.36 25.02
CA ALA A 196 -0.07 8.17 25.11
C ALA A 196 0.02 8.94 26.42
N ILE A 197 -1.07 9.56 26.89
CA ILE A 197 -1.12 10.27 28.17
C ILE A 197 -0.79 9.32 29.32
N ILE A 198 -1.46 8.17 29.38
CA ILE A 198 -1.26 7.19 30.47
C ILE A 198 0.17 6.65 30.48
N ALA A 199 0.69 6.22 29.32
CA ALA A 199 2.04 5.70 29.22
C ALA A 199 3.10 6.77 29.56
N SER A 200 2.90 8.01 29.09
CA SER A 200 3.82 9.14 29.36
C SER A 200 3.79 9.57 30.81
N PHE A 201 2.61 9.60 31.43
CA PHE A 201 2.44 9.88 32.86
C PHE A 201 3.17 8.85 33.71
N ILE A 202 2.92 7.56 33.48
CA ILE A 202 3.59 6.48 34.22
C ILE A 202 5.10 6.50 33.96
N GLY A 203 5.49 6.70 32.69
CA GLY A 203 6.88 6.86 32.27
C GLY A 203 7.61 7.95 33.07
N GLY A 204 7.06 9.16 33.06
CA GLY A 204 7.62 10.33 33.74
C GLY A 204 7.63 10.18 35.26
N VAL A 205 6.51 9.76 35.86
CA VAL A 205 6.38 9.62 37.33
C VAL A 205 7.30 8.54 37.86
N ILE A 206 7.28 7.33 37.30
CA ILE A 206 8.14 6.23 37.80
C ILE A 206 9.62 6.56 37.63
N SER A 207 10.00 7.19 36.50
CA SER A 207 11.39 7.62 36.29
C SER A 207 11.82 8.69 37.29
N ARG A 208 10.92 9.63 37.63
CA ARG A 208 11.17 10.64 38.67
C ARG A 208 11.39 9.98 40.04
N LEU A 209 10.55 9.01 40.41
CA LEU A 209 10.63 8.30 41.70
C LEU A 209 11.89 7.45 41.85
N LEU A 210 12.15 6.58 40.88
CA LEU A 210 13.29 5.67 40.93
C LEU A 210 14.61 6.37 40.56
N GLY A 211 14.54 7.47 39.82
CA GLY A 211 15.69 8.28 39.41
C GLY A 211 16.21 9.24 40.48
N GLY A 212 15.71 9.16 41.71
CA GLY A 212 16.17 9.92 42.88
C GLY A 212 15.56 11.32 43.05
N GLY A 213 14.44 11.63 42.38
CA GLY A 213 13.72 12.90 42.57
C GLY A 213 12.69 12.82 43.71
N SER A 214 12.53 13.90 44.48
CA SER A 214 11.45 14.04 45.46
C SER A 214 10.07 14.21 44.77
N PHE A 215 9.00 13.81 45.48
CA PHE A 215 7.60 14.03 45.07
C PHE A 215 7.18 15.51 45.13
N ASP A 216 8.00 16.38 45.74
CA ASP A 216 7.72 17.81 45.79
C ASP A 216 7.69 18.39 44.38
N LEU A 217 6.48 18.77 43.93
CA LEU A 217 6.27 19.56 42.72
C LEU A 217 7.03 20.89 42.76
N ASN A 218 7.45 21.34 43.95
CA ASN A 218 8.43 22.40 44.13
C ASN A 218 9.83 21.88 43.82
N LEU A 219 10.22 21.95 42.55
CA LEU A 219 11.63 21.97 42.19
C LEU A 219 12.27 23.22 42.83
N GLN A 220 12.78 23.09 44.05
CA GLN A 220 13.63 24.07 44.77
C GLN A 220 14.97 24.36 44.05
N LEU A 221 15.06 24.14 42.74
CA LEU A 221 16.27 24.34 41.96
C LEU A 221 16.46 25.81 41.54
N VAL A 222 15.44 26.67 41.69
CA VAL A 222 15.56 28.11 41.42
C VAL A 222 14.67 28.89 42.42
N GLU A 223 15.25 29.35 43.53
CA GLU A 223 14.59 30.30 44.47
C GLU A 223 14.40 31.71 43.86
N SER A 224 14.84 31.92 42.61
CA SER A 224 14.63 33.14 41.85
C SER A 224 13.38 32.99 40.97
N THR A 225 12.24 33.47 41.43
CA THR A 225 11.04 33.59 40.58
C THR A 225 11.39 34.38 39.33
N SER A 226 11.24 33.81 38.15
CA SER A 226 11.48 34.57 36.92
C SER A 226 10.47 35.70 36.84
N GLN A 227 10.97 36.92 36.59
CA GLN A 227 10.14 38.08 36.31
C GLN A 227 10.27 38.39 34.82
N PHE A 228 9.15 38.60 34.16
CA PHE A 228 9.11 38.96 32.75
C PHE A 228 8.67 40.42 32.62
N SER A 229 9.52 41.23 32.00
CA SER A 229 9.24 42.64 31.76
C SER A 229 9.11 42.94 30.27
N ILE A 230 8.23 43.87 29.90
CA ILE A 230 8.03 44.29 28.50
C ILE A 230 9.34 44.77 27.82
N PRO A 231 10.25 45.51 28.48
CA PRO A 231 11.51 45.94 27.87
C PRO A 231 12.45 44.80 27.46
N GLU A 232 12.25 43.59 27.97
CA GLU A 232 13.09 42.41 27.68
C GLU A 232 12.73 41.75 26.32
N ILE A 233 11.54 42.04 25.76
CA ILE A 233 11.03 41.42 24.53
C ILE A 233 12.02 41.52 23.35
N PRO A 234 12.64 42.69 23.05
CA PRO A 234 13.62 42.78 21.97
C PRO A 234 14.82 41.85 22.17
N PHE A 235 15.30 41.69 23.40
CA PHE A 235 16.44 40.80 23.70
C PHE A 235 16.06 39.33 23.56
N PHE A 236 14.84 38.93 23.97
CA PHE A 236 14.32 37.59 23.68
C PHE A 236 14.16 37.34 22.19
N LEU A 237 13.73 38.34 21.41
CA LEU A 237 13.64 38.21 19.97
C LEU A 237 15.02 38.06 19.32
N VAL A 238 16.02 38.83 19.75
CA VAL A 238 17.42 38.67 19.34
C VAL A 238 17.94 37.28 19.70
N LEU A 239 17.71 36.81 20.93
CA LEU A 239 18.05 35.46 21.35
C LEU A 239 17.41 34.40 20.46
N GLY A 240 16.12 34.56 20.13
CA GLY A 240 15.41 33.68 19.20
C GLY A 240 16.04 33.66 17.80
N ILE A 241 16.37 34.83 17.25
CA ILE A 241 17.05 34.92 15.94
C ILE A 241 18.40 34.20 15.97
N LEU A 242 19.23 34.49 16.98
CA LEU A 242 20.55 33.87 17.11
C LEU A 242 20.44 32.36 17.33
N ALA A 243 19.52 31.89 18.18
CA ALA A 243 19.25 30.47 18.38
C ALA A 243 18.78 29.79 17.09
N GLY A 244 17.95 30.47 16.28
CA GLY A 244 17.53 30.00 14.96
C GLY A 244 18.70 29.87 13.97
N LEU A 245 19.56 30.89 13.88
CA LEU A 245 20.72 30.90 12.99
C LEU A 245 21.76 29.84 13.39
N PHE A 246 22.15 29.79 14.66
CA PHE A 246 23.10 28.81 15.15
C PHE A 246 22.52 27.39 15.15
N GLY A 247 21.22 27.22 15.42
CA GLY A 247 20.53 25.94 15.28
C GLY A 247 20.51 25.43 13.83
N ALA A 248 20.29 26.32 12.85
CA ALA A 248 20.40 25.99 11.45
C ALA A 248 21.86 25.62 11.06
N LEU A 249 22.84 26.40 11.52
CA LEU A 249 24.27 26.08 11.32
C LEU A 249 24.62 24.71 11.93
N PHE A 250 24.11 24.42 13.12
CA PHE A 250 24.29 23.14 13.80
C PHE A 250 23.72 21.99 12.97
N ASN A 251 22.49 22.11 12.46
CA ASN A 251 21.86 21.11 11.60
C ASN A 251 22.69 20.85 10.32
N ARG A 252 23.17 21.90 9.64
CA ARG A 252 24.09 21.78 8.50
C ARG A 252 25.39 21.09 8.90
N GLY A 253 25.94 21.45 10.06
CA GLY A 253 27.15 20.87 10.62
C GLY A 253 27.02 19.38 10.92
N ILE A 254 25.90 18.94 11.50
CA ILE A 254 25.60 17.51 11.71
C ILE A 254 25.60 16.77 10.37
N ILE A 255 24.87 17.27 9.37
CA ILE A 255 24.78 16.65 8.04
C ILE A 255 26.15 16.59 7.37
N PHE A 256 26.93 17.66 7.46
CA PHE A 256 28.29 17.72 6.93
C PHE A 256 29.20 16.70 7.62
N SER A 257 29.16 16.61 8.95
CA SER A 257 29.94 15.65 9.72
C SER A 257 29.62 14.20 9.33
N ILE A 258 28.34 13.86 9.17
CA ILE A 258 27.91 12.54 8.69
C ILE A 258 28.51 12.24 7.31
N LYS A 259 28.45 13.20 6.37
CA LYS A 259 29.02 13.04 5.03
C LYS A 259 30.55 12.87 5.07
N CYS A 260 31.25 13.57 5.96
CA CYS A 260 32.69 13.39 6.17
C CYS A 260 33.02 11.97 6.64
N TYR A 261 32.31 11.47 7.66
CA TYR A 261 32.50 10.08 8.12
C TYR A 261 32.14 9.04 7.07
N GLN A 262 31.14 9.31 6.22
CA GLN A 262 30.79 8.41 5.11
C GLN A 262 31.90 8.34 4.05
N ARG A 263 32.67 9.42 3.82
CA ARG A 263 33.84 9.43 2.94
C ARG A 263 35.03 8.66 3.51
N LEU A 264 35.14 8.60 4.84
CA LEU A 264 36.11 7.76 5.53
C LEU A 264 35.59 6.31 5.49
N HIS A 265 36.13 5.48 4.60
CA HIS A 265 35.74 4.08 4.39
C HIS A 265 36.18 3.16 5.54
N ILE A 266 35.82 3.52 6.77
CA ILE A 266 36.14 2.81 8.02
C ILE A 266 34.88 2.25 8.68
N SER A 267 35.03 1.18 9.45
CA SER A 267 33.92 0.50 10.16
C SER A 267 33.29 1.37 11.26
N LEU A 268 32.05 1.07 11.64
CA LEU A 268 31.34 1.83 12.69
C LEU A 268 32.07 1.83 14.05
N PRO A 269 32.64 0.72 14.55
CA PRO A 269 33.44 0.70 15.78
C PRO A 269 34.58 1.69 15.76
N LEU A 270 35.31 1.78 14.63
CA LEU A 270 36.44 2.69 14.52
C LEU A 270 35.99 4.15 14.45
N ARG A 271 34.89 4.46 13.73
CA ARG A 271 34.31 5.81 13.71
C ARG A 271 33.94 6.29 15.11
N VAL A 272 33.24 5.45 15.88
CA VAL A 272 32.80 5.79 17.23
C VAL A 272 33.99 5.87 18.18
N ALA A 273 34.98 4.99 18.05
CA ALA A 273 36.23 5.04 18.84
C ALA A 273 37.02 6.33 18.59
N LEU A 274 37.18 6.73 17.32
CA LEU A 274 37.86 7.98 16.95
C LEU A 274 37.11 9.21 17.49
N ALA A 275 35.77 9.20 17.41
CA ALA A 275 34.97 10.27 17.98
C ALA A 275 35.13 10.36 19.51
N GLY A 276 35.11 9.22 20.21
CA GLY A 276 35.35 9.14 21.65
C GLY A 276 36.76 9.61 22.04
N PHE A 277 37.78 9.24 21.26
CA PHE A 277 39.16 9.70 21.44
C PHE A 277 39.26 11.23 21.29
N ILE A 278 38.72 11.79 20.21
CA ILE A 278 38.71 13.25 19.96
C ILE A 278 37.98 13.98 21.09
N SER A 279 36.80 13.48 21.51
CA SER A 279 36.08 14.04 22.65
C SER A 279 36.93 14.01 23.93
N GLY A 280 37.62 12.90 24.21
CA GLY A 280 38.51 12.80 25.35
C GLY A 280 39.68 13.79 25.31
N VAL A 281 40.29 14.01 24.14
CA VAL A 281 41.42 14.96 23.97
C VAL A 281 40.95 16.39 24.22
N VAL A 282 39.86 16.81 23.58
CA VAL A 282 39.34 18.17 23.73
C VAL A 282 38.90 18.42 25.17
N VAL A 283 38.21 17.48 25.80
CA VAL A 283 37.79 17.62 27.21
C VAL A 283 38.98 17.61 28.17
N ALA A 284 40.07 16.92 27.85
CA ALA A 284 41.31 16.98 28.64
C ALA A 284 41.98 18.36 28.58
N MET A 285 41.85 19.09 27.47
CA MET A 285 42.32 20.48 27.30
C MET A 285 41.47 21.51 28.05
N LEU A 286 40.20 21.18 28.33
CA LEU A 286 39.27 22.09 28.98
C LEU A 286 39.42 22.08 30.51
N PRO A 287 38.94 23.14 31.19
CA PRO A 287 38.92 23.20 32.65
C PRO A 287 38.22 21.99 33.28
N ALA A 288 38.58 21.66 34.53
CA ALA A 288 38.06 20.47 35.21
C ALA A 288 36.53 20.41 35.32
N SER A 289 35.86 21.57 35.32
CA SER A 289 34.39 21.68 35.30
C SER A 289 33.73 21.08 34.05
N PHE A 290 34.45 20.94 32.94
CA PHE A 290 33.96 20.36 31.68
C PHE A 290 34.10 18.85 31.62
N ARG A 291 34.83 18.24 32.57
CA ARG A 291 35.05 16.79 32.58
C ARG A 291 33.78 16.03 32.91
N ASP A 292 32.89 16.64 33.69
CA ASP A 292 31.55 16.13 33.95
C ASP A 292 30.48 16.86 33.13
N ASN A 293 29.89 16.13 32.16
CA ASN A 293 28.84 16.67 31.30
C ASN A 293 27.55 16.98 32.07
N THR A 294 27.24 16.24 33.16
CA THR A 294 26.06 16.51 33.98
C THR A 294 26.24 17.77 34.82
N GLY A 295 27.38 17.90 35.51
CA GLY A 295 27.73 19.10 36.26
C GLY A 295 27.83 20.35 35.38
N LEU A 296 28.38 20.25 34.17
CA LEU A 296 28.46 21.40 33.25
C LEU A 296 27.07 21.94 32.89
N ARG A 297 26.09 21.06 32.64
CA ARG A 297 24.72 21.46 32.35
C ARG A 297 24.11 22.22 33.52
N GLU A 298 24.21 21.67 34.72
CA GLU A 298 23.66 22.28 35.93
C GLU A 298 24.32 23.64 36.21
N TYR A 299 25.64 23.72 36.07
CA TYR A 299 26.42 24.93 36.26
C TYR A 299 26.04 26.08 35.32
N VAL A 300 25.70 25.80 34.05
CA VAL A 300 25.23 26.83 33.11
C VAL A 300 23.75 27.17 33.37
N MET A 301 22.92 26.19 33.74
CA MET A 301 21.49 26.41 34.00
C MET A 301 21.22 27.27 35.24
N THR A 302 22.07 27.22 36.26
CA THR A 302 21.92 28.05 37.47
C THR A 302 22.24 29.53 37.23
N GLY A 303 22.73 29.91 36.04
CA GLY A 303 23.04 31.30 35.69
C GLY A 303 24.23 31.89 36.47
N VAL A 304 24.98 31.06 37.20
CA VAL A 304 26.16 31.47 37.98
C VAL A 304 27.45 31.38 37.15
N ALA A 305 27.39 30.76 35.98
CA ALA A 305 28.55 30.60 35.10
C ALA A 305 29.10 31.95 34.62
N HIS A 306 30.43 32.11 34.61
CA HIS A 306 31.03 33.28 33.96
C HIS A 306 30.77 33.23 32.44
N PRO A 307 30.47 34.36 31.76
CA PRO A 307 30.15 34.37 30.32
C PRO A 307 31.21 33.71 29.43
N SER A 308 32.50 33.82 29.79
CA SER A 308 33.58 33.14 29.06
C SER A 308 33.49 31.61 29.15
N VAL A 309 33.07 31.06 30.28
CA VAL A 309 32.85 29.62 30.46
C VAL A 309 31.68 29.16 29.60
N ALA A 310 30.59 29.93 29.55
CA ALA A 310 29.46 29.66 28.68
C ALA A 310 29.84 29.71 27.18
N ALA A 311 30.68 30.67 26.77
CA ALA A 311 31.16 30.76 25.39
C ALA A 311 32.07 29.58 25.00
N ILE A 312 32.99 29.18 25.88
CA ILE A 312 33.85 27.99 25.68
C ILE A 312 32.98 26.72 25.64
N ALA A 313 31.99 26.61 26.54
CA ALA A 313 31.04 25.50 26.55
C ALA A 313 30.23 25.44 25.27
N PHE A 314 29.73 26.57 24.78
CA PHE A 314 29.02 26.63 23.51
C PHE A 314 29.90 26.11 22.38
N GLY A 315 31.11 26.66 22.19
CA GLY A 315 32.01 26.27 21.11
C GLY A 315 32.45 24.80 21.18
N ALA A 316 32.90 24.35 22.35
CA ALA A 316 33.34 22.98 22.57
C ALA A 316 32.20 21.98 22.38
N GLN A 317 31.05 22.21 23.00
CA GLN A 317 29.90 21.31 22.92
C GLN A 317 29.33 21.27 21.51
N PHE A 318 29.34 22.39 20.79
CA PHE A 318 28.93 22.46 19.39
C PHE A 318 29.80 21.49 18.58
N ILE A 319 31.11 21.71 18.55
CA ILE A 319 32.06 20.90 17.74
C ILE A 319 32.04 19.43 18.15
N LEU A 320 32.12 19.14 19.46
CA LEU A 320 32.16 17.76 19.95
C LEU A 320 30.89 17.00 19.62
N THR A 321 29.73 17.66 19.61
CA THR A 321 28.46 17.00 19.23
C THR A 321 28.41 16.70 17.73
N LEU A 322 28.96 17.56 16.88
CA LEU A 322 29.12 17.26 15.45
C LEU A 322 29.99 16.02 15.24
N VAL A 323 31.14 15.94 15.92
CA VAL A 323 32.08 14.81 15.83
C VAL A 323 31.43 13.53 16.35
N ALA A 324 30.79 13.59 17.52
CA ALA A 324 30.17 12.44 18.18
C ALA A 324 28.97 11.92 17.39
N PHE A 325 28.02 12.77 17.02
CA PHE A 325 26.81 12.33 16.32
C PHE A 325 27.11 11.90 14.88
N GLY A 326 28.02 12.60 14.19
CA GLY A 326 28.43 12.27 12.82
C GLY A 326 29.07 10.88 12.69
N SER A 327 29.72 10.38 13.75
CA SER A 327 30.33 9.06 13.78
C SER A 327 29.32 7.90 13.69
N GLY A 328 28.04 8.16 13.95
CA GLY A 328 26.99 7.15 14.05
C GLY A 328 26.84 6.54 15.46
N ALA A 329 27.53 7.10 16.46
CA ALA A 329 27.44 6.67 17.85
C ALA A 329 25.98 6.68 18.36
N PRO A 330 25.59 5.69 19.19
CA PRO A 330 24.25 5.63 19.77
C PRO A 330 24.07 6.75 20.81
N GLY A 331 23.28 7.77 20.46
CA GLY A 331 23.05 8.94 21.30
C GLY A 331 22.17 9.96 20.61
N GLY A 332 21.46 10.76 21.41
CA GLY A 332 20.49 11.77 20.97
C GLY A 332 21.06 13.18 20.98
N LEU A 333 20.35 14.12 20.33
CA LEU A 333 20.79 15.52 20.20
C LEU A 333 20.13 16.48 21.19
N PHE A 334 19.09 16.03 21.90
CA PHE A 334 18.32 16.88 22.82
C PHE A 334 19.20 17.52 23.90
N ALA A 335 19.95 16.73 24.68
CA ALA A 335 20.75 17.29 25.77
C ALA A 335 21.81 18.30 25.28
N PRO A 336 22.59 18.00 24.21
CA PRO A 336 23.47 19.00 23.60
C PRO A 336 22.75 20.27 23.14
N SER A 337 21.61 20.16 22.46
CA SER A 337 20.87 21.35 22.02
C SER A 337 20.35 22.20 23.18
N LEU A 338 19.93 21.57 24.28
CA LEU A 338 19.48 22.28 25.47
C LEU A 338 20.65 23.02 26.15
N ILE A 339 21.83 22.38 26.24
CA ILE A 339 23.04 23.00 26.79
C ILE A 339 23.50 24.17 25.91
N LEU A 340 23.54 23.99 24.59
CA LEU A 340 23.91 25.05 23.64
C LEU A 340 22.96 26.24 23.73
N GLY A 341 21.66 25.99 23.80
CA GLY A 341 20.67 27.03 24.02
C GLY A 341 20.82 27.73 25.35
N SER A 342 21.11 26.99 26.43
CA SER A 342 21.36 27.55 27.75
C SER A 342 22.61 28.43 27.78
N CYS A 343 23.70 28.02 27.12
CA CYS A 343 24.91 28.84 27.00
C CYS A 343 24.64 30.14 26.22
N LEU A 344 23.96 30.04 25.07
CA LEU A 344 23.64 31.21 24.25
C LEU A 344 22.71 32.16 25.00
N GLY A 345 21.66 31.62 25.63
CA GLY A 345 20.73 32.37 26.46
C GLY A 345 21.44 33.07 27.61
N HIS A 346 22.30 32.36 28.34
CA HIS A 346 23.08 32.93 29.44
C HIS A 346 23.96 34.11 28.99
N ILE A 347 24.65 33.98 27.86
CA ILE A 347 25.48 35.07 27.31
C ILE A 347 24.63 36.32 27.01
N ILE A 348 23.46 36.13 26.38
CA ILE A 348 22.55 37.24 26.07
C ILE A 348 21.91 37.82 27.34
N GLY A 349 21.57 37.00 28.32
CA GLY A 349 20.99 37.43 29.58
C GLY A 349 21.96 38.26 30.41
N VAL A 350 23.25 37.87 30.46
CA VAL A 350 24.27 38.70 31.11
C VAL A 350 24.47 40.02 30.36
N PHE A 351 24.45 40.00 29.02
CA PHE A 351 24.54 41.22 28.22
C PHE A 351 23.37 42.17 28.44
N GLU A 352 22.15 41.63 28.52
CA GLU A 352 20.95 42.41 28.82
C GLU A 352 21.01 42.99 30.23
N PHE A 353 21.41 42.19 31.22
CA PHE A 353 21.59 42.63 32.61
C PHE A 353 22.55 43.81 32.72
N TYR A 354 23.64 43.84 31.93
CA TYR A 354 24.55 44.99 31.89
C TYR A 354 23.94 46.27 31.29
N ILE A 355 22.94 46.15 30.42
CA ILE A 355 22.33 47.29 29.72
C ILE A 355 21.13 47.84 30.48
N THR A 356 20.21 46.97 30.91
CA THR A 356 18.93 47.36 31.50
C THR A 356 18.93 47.25 33.03
N GLY A 357 19.86 46.46 33.61
CA GLY A 357 19.91 46.16 35.03
C GLY A 357 18.78 45.27 35.56
N GLY A 358 17.90 44.77 34.68
CA GLY A 358 16.62 44.17 35.09
C GLY A 358 16.47 42.66 34.84
N GLY A 359 16.96 42.12 33.73
CA GLY A 359 16.71 40.73 33.36
C GLY A 359 17.59 39.72 34.10
N SER A 360 17.00 38.57 34.44
CA SER A 360 17.74 37.48 35.08
C SER A 360 18.46 36.61 34.04
N PRO A 361 19.79 36.42 34.11
CA PRO A 361 20.52 35.52 33.20
C PRO A 361 19.96 34.08 33.17
N THR A 362 19.39 33.61 34.29
CA THR A 362 18.73 32.29 34.36
C THR A 362 17.51 32.20 33.45
N THR A 363 16.67 33.23 33.41
CA THR A 363 15.49 33.32 32.54
C THR A 363 15.89 33.20 31.08
N TYR A 364 16.91 33.93 30.65
CA TYR A 364 17.42 33.87 29.29
C TYR A 364 18.07 32.53 28.97
N ALA A 365 18.82 31.93 29.90
CA ALA A 365 19.38 30.59 29.73
C ALA A 365 18.28 29.53 29.51
N LEU A 366 17.19 29.58 30.28
CA LEU A 366 16.05 28.67 30.13
C LEU A 366 15.27 28.94 28.84
N ALA A 367 15.06 30.22 28.47
CA ALA A 367 14.41 30.57 27.21
C ALA A 367 15.25 30.14 26.00
N GLY A 368 16.57 30.34 26.05
CA GLY A 368 17.53 29.94 25.03
C GLY A 368 17.61 28.43 24.88
N MET A 369 17.52 27.67 25.98
CA MET A 369 17.41 26.21 25.99
C MET A 369 16.25 25.74 25.11
N GLY A 370 15.04 26.30 25.30
CA GLY A 370 13.87 26.01 24.47
C GLY A 370 14.07 26.48 23.02
N GLY A 371 14.59 27.70 22.83
CA GLY A 371 14.82 28.31 21.52
C GLY A 371 15.72 27.49 20.59
N PHE A 372 16.90 27.10 21.09
CA PHE A 372 17.86 26.33 20.30
C PHE A 372 17.35 24.92 20.00
N PHE A 373 16.68 24.28 20.98
CA PHE A 373 16.05 22.97 20.76
C PHE A 373 14.91 23.05 19.73
N SER A 374 14.08 24.10 19.77
CA SER A 374 13.04 24.40 18.78
C SER A 374 13.64 24.58 17.38
N ALA A 375 14.74 25.32 17.24
CA ALA A 375 15.42 25.51 15.96
C ALA A 375 15.98 24.21 15.37
N VAL A 376 16.58 23.36 16.21
CA VAL A 376 17.19 22.08 15.79
C VAL A 376 16.13 21.05 15.40
N SER A 377 15.14 20.84 16.29
CA SER A 377 14.16 19.75 16.13
C SER A 377 12.93 20.15 15.33
N LYS A 378 12.60 21.45 15.23
CA LYS A 378 11.36 21.99 14.63
C LYS A 378 10.08 21.65 15.40
N VAL A 379 10.18 21.64 16.72
CA VAL A 379 9.11 21.19 17.63
C VAL A 379 8.88 22.26 18.73
N PRO A 380 8.41 23.47 18.39
CA PRO A 380 8.35 24.61 19.32
C PRO A 380 7.44 24.37 20.53
N ILE A 381 6.28 23.73 20.38
CA ILE A 381 5.34 23.55 21.50
C ILE A 381 5.93 22.58 22.52
N THR A 382 6.45 21.45 22.06
CA THR A 382 7.15 20.48 22.89
C THR A 382 8.37 21.11 23.57
N ALA A 383 9.12 21.98 22.88
CA ALA A 383 10.26 22.68 23.47
C ALA A 383 9.84 23.53 24.68
N ILE A 384 8.79 24.35 24.52
CA ILE A 384 8.23 25.19 25.59
C ILE A 384 7.81 24.32 26.78
N VAL A 385 7.07 23.24 26.51
CA VAL A 385 6.54 22.38 27.58
C VAL A 385 7.63 21.56 28.27
N ILE A 386 8.68 21.11 27.57
CA ILE A 386 9.84 20.47 28.21
C ILE A 386 10.47 21.43 29.22
N VAL A 387 10.76 22.68 28.81
CA VAL A 387 11.40 23.64 29.72
C VAL A 387 10.48 23.97 30.89
N PHE A 388 9.21 24.26 30.61
CA PHE A 388 8.19 24.55 31.62
C PHE A 388 8.02 23.41 32.63
N GLU A 389 7.91 22.15 32.20
CA GLU A 389 7.76 21.03 33.14
C GLU A 389 9.03 20.77 33.96
N MET A 390 10.21 21.06 33.40
CA MET A 390 11.47 20.93 34.13
C MET A 390 11.68 22.02 35.18
N THR A 391 11.11 23.22 34.99
CA THR A 391 11.29 24.37 35.88
C THR A 391 10.09 24.63 36.78
N THR A 392 8.90 24.18 36.38
CA THR A 392 7.60 24.44 37.03
C THR A 392 7.26 25.93 37.21
N ASP A 393 7.90 26.82 36.44
CA ASP A 393 7.71 28.26 36.50
C ASP A 393 6.88 28.76 35.31
N PHE A 394 5.67 29.24 35.62
CA PHE A 394 4.73 29.73 34.61
C PHE A 394 5.18 31.06 33.98
N ASN A 395 5.95 31.88 34.69
CA ASN A 395 6.42 33.17 34.16
C ASN A 395 7.41 32.99 32.99
N LEU A 396 8.06 31.82 32.89
CA LEU A 396 8.94 31.48 31.77
C LEU A 396 8.20 31.18 30.46
N VAL A 397 6.90 30.87 30.51
CA VAL A 397 6.15 30.42 29.33
C VAL A 397 6.13 31.50 28.24
N LEU A 398 5.95 32.78 28.61
CA LEU A 398 5.92 33.90 27.65
C LEU A 398 7.30 34.11 26.97
N PRO A 399 8.43 34.27 27.69
CA PRO A 399 9.76 34.26 27.09
C PRO A 399 10.01 33.06 26.19
N LEU A 400 9.66 31.86 26.65
CA LEU A 400 9.82 30.62 25.88
C LEU A 400 9.05 30.66 24.56
N MET A 401 7.80 31.13 24.57
CA MET A 401 7.00 31.26 23.36
C MET A 401 7.66 32.21 22.34
N ILE A 402 8.12 33.39 22.79
CA ILE A 402 8.78 34.37 21.92
C ILE A 402 10.05 33.76 21.30
N VAL A 403 10.94 33.23 22.14
CA VAL A 403 12.24 32.70 21.69
C VAL A 403 12.06 31.45 20.82
N CYS A 404 11.21 30.50 21.22
CA CYS A 404 11.00 29.23 20.49
C CYS A 404 10.37 29.46 19.11
N VAL A 405 9.37 30.34 19.01
CA VAL A 405 8.71 30.65 17.73
C VAL A 405 9.65 31.45 16.82
N ALA A 406 10.34 32.46 17.34
CA ALA A 406 11.32 33.21 16.55
C ALA A 406 12.45 32.31 16.03
N ALA A 407 13.01 31.46 16.90
CA ALA A 407 14.06 30.51 16.52
C ALA A 407 13.59 29.49 15.49
N TYR A 408 12.36 28.97 15.63
CA TYR A 408 11.74 28.10 14.64
C TYR A 408 11.63 28.77 13.27
N LEU A 409 11.01 29.96 13.21
CA LEU A 409 10.77 30.70 11.95
C LEU A 409 12.07 31.04 11.23
N VAL A 410 13.10 31.48 11.98
CA VAL A 410 14.41 31.81 11.43
C VAL A 410 15.10 30.54 10.92
N ALA A 411 15.13 29.48 11.71
CA ALA A 411 15.74 28.22 11.28
C ALA A 411 15.02 27.64 10.04
N ASP A 412 13.69 27.83 9.92
CA ASP A 412 12.89 27.26 8.83
C ASP A 412 13.10 27.96 7.50
N LYS A 413 13.28 29.28 7.54
CA LYS A 413 13.71 30.04 6.36
C LYS A 413 15.11 29.63 5.85
N VAL A 414 16.05 29.29 6.74
CA VAL A 414 17.43 28.97 6.35
C VAL A 414 17.57 27.52 5.88
N ILE A 415 16.90 26.60 6.58
CA ILE A 415 16.88 25.17 6.29
C ILE A 415 15.45 24.65 6.56
N PRO A 416 14.65 24.44 5.50
CA PRO A 416 13.29 23.91 5.65
C PRO A 416 13.31 22.45 6.10
N GLY A 417 12.31 22.06 6.90
CA GLY A 417 12.16 20.68 7.40
C GLY A 417 12.96 20.40 8.68
N SER A 418 12.56 19.34 9.39
CA SER A 418 13.21 18.92 10.65
C SER A 418 14.57 18.26 10.41
N LEU A 419 15.45 18.28 11.42
CA LEU A 419 16.71 17.54 11.35
C LEU A 419 16.45 16.02 11.17
N TYR A 420 15.44 15.48 11.86
CA TYR A 420 15.13 14.05 11.82
C TYR A 420 14.66 13.58 10.44
N GLU A 421 13.94 14.42 9.72
CA GLU A 421 13.53 14.17 8.33
C GLU A 421 14.74 14.14 7.39
N LYS A 422 15.66 15.10 7.49
CA LYS A 422 16.91 15.08 6.70
C LYS A 422 17.78 13.87 7.01
N LEU A 423 17.79 13.42 8.26
CA LEU A 423 18.49 12.19 8.63
C LEU A 423 17.87 10.94 7.99
N LEU A 424 16.56 10.94 7.70
CA LEU A 424 15.90 9.89 6.93
C LEU A 424 16.22 10.00 5.43
N GLU A 425 16.18 11.21 4.87
CA GLU A 425 16.55 11.47 3.47
C GLU A 425 17.98 10.99 3.16
N LEU A 426 18.93 11.24 4.07
CA LEU A 426 20.31 10.74 3.95
C LEU A 426 20.41 9.20 3.95
N LYS A 427 19.40 8.51 4.47
CA LYS A 427 19.29 7.04 4.41
C LYS A 427 18.47 6.56 3.21
N GLY A 428 18.08 7.46 2.30
CA GLY A 428 17.23 7.15 1.14
C GLY A 428 15.76 6.95 1.50
N ILE A 429 15.32 7.40 2.68
CA ILE A 429 13.94 7.29 3.14
C ILE A 429 13.29 8.67 3.04
N THR A 430 12.49 8.88 1.99
CA THR A 430 11.67 10.10 1.84
C THR A 430 10.30 9.85 2.43
N LEU A 431 9.98 10.55 3.52
CA LEU A 431 8.63 10.58 4.05
C LEU A 431 7.85 11.61 3.23
N SER A 432 6.97 11.18 2.33
CA SER A 432 6.08 12.12 1.65
C SER A 432 5.15 12.75 2.70
N GLN A 433 5.29 14.06 2.91
CA GLN A 433 4.35 14.90 3.68
C GLN A 433 3.02 15.14 2.94
N GLU A 434 2.80 14.49 1.80
CA GLU A 434 1.45 14.33 1.29
C GLU A 434 0.65 13.71 2.43
N ILE A 435 -0.40 14.44 2.89
CA ILE A 435 -1.49 13.93 3.72
C ILE A 435 -1.57 12.48 3.38
N ALA A 436 -1.13 11.61 4.31
CA ALA A 436 -1.13 10.19 4.04
C ALA A 436 -2.52 9.94 3.48
N VAL A 437 -2.60 9.61 2.19
CA VAL A 437 -3.79 8.99 1.66
C VAL A 437 -3.76 7.71 2.47
N GLU A 438 -4.39 7.76 3.66
CA GLU A 438 -4.45 6.63 4.58
C GLU A 438 -4.85 5.50 3.66
N GLY A 439 -3.95 4.53 3.46
CA GLY A 439 -4.12 3.54 2.40
C GLY A 439 -5.54 2.99 2.51
N ALA A 440 -6.19 2.68 1.39
CA ALA A 440 -7.62 2.34 1.38
C ALA A 440 -7.97 1.30 2.46
N LEU A 441 -7.02 0.40 2.74
CA LEU A 441 -7.07 -0.58 3.82
C LEU A 441 -7.41 -0.03 5.22
N THR A 442 -7.01 1.19 5.54
CA THR A 442 -7.20 1.84 6.85
C THR A 442 -8.54 2.57 6.94
N LYS A 443 -9.02 3.14 5.83
CA LYS A 443 -10.31 3.87 5.76
C LYS A 443 -11.51 2.97 5.51
N LEU A 444 -11.36 1.98 4.64
CA LEU A 444 -12.43 1.04 4.32
C LEU A 444 -12.60 0.05 5.47
N THR A 445 -13.85 -0.26 5.75
CA THR A 445 -14.24 -1.24 6.75
C THR A 445 -14.63 -2.57 6.12
N ALA A 446 -14.72 -3.63 6.92
CA ALA A 446 -15.20 -4.92 6.48
C ALA A 446 -16.58 -4.80 5.82
N LYS A 447 -17.46 -3.91 6.31
CA LYS A 447 -18.78 -3.65 5.72
C LYS A 447 -18.71 -3.13 4.28
N ASP A 448 -17.71 -2.32 3.94
CA ASP A 448 -17.62 -1.69 2.62
C ASP A 448 -17.23 -2.67 1.51
N VAL A 449 -16.57 -3.77 1.90
CA VAL A 449 -15.93 -4.73 0.96
C VAL A 449 -16.50 -6.15 1.07
N MET A 450 -17.09 -6.55 2.20
CA MET A 450 -17.61 -7.90 2.40
C MET A 450 -18.68 -8.28 1.35
N GLN A 451 -18.76 -9.57 1.06
CA GLN A 451 -19.88 -10.14 0.32
C GLN A 451 -21.04 -10.38 1.28
N GLU A 452 -22.14 -9.66 1.11
CA GLU A 452 -23.34 -9.77 1.97
C GLU A 452 -24.16 -11.04 1.68
N ARG A 453 -24.19 -11.48 0.42
CA ARG A 453 -24.89 -12.71 0.01
C ARG A 453 -23.97 -13.90 0.22
N VAL A 454 -24.07 -14.51 1.40
CA VAL A 454 -23.23 -15.64 1.79
C VAL A 454 -24.01 -16.95 1.64
N GLU A 455 -23.50 -17.88 0.84
CA GLU A 455 -23.96 -19.27 0.85
C GLU A 455 -23.57 -19.91 2.19
N THR A 456 -24.53 -20.49 2.89
CA THR A 456 -24.34 -21.10 4.21
C THR A 456 -24.87 -22.52 4.23
N LEU A 457 -24.36 -23.32 5.17
CA LEU A 457 -24.84 -24.67 5.43
C LEU A 457 -25.48 -24.72 6.80
N ASP A 458 -26.60 -25.45 6.93
CA ASP A 458 -27.21 -25.77 8.22
C ASP A 458 -26.36 -26.76 9.01
N ALA A 459 -26.31 -26.60 10.34
CA ALA A 459 -25.52 -27.43 11.22
C ALA A 459 -25.98 -28.90 11.25
N GLU A 460 -27.26 -29.17 10.99
CA GLU A 460 -27.84 -30.52 11.06
C GLU A 460 -27.81 -31.27 9.72
N MET A 461 -27.20 -30.71 8.67
CA MET A 461 -27.03 -31.41 7.38
C MET A 461 -26.11 -32.63 7.50
N SER A 462 -26.43 -33.67 6.74
CA SER A 462 -25.61 -34.89 6.63
C SER A 462 -24.33 -34.65 5.82
N LEU A 463 -23.31 -35.48 6.03
CA LEU A 463 -22.05 -35.39 5.28
C LEU A 463 -22.25 -35.52 3.76
N GLU A 464 -23.21 -36.35 3.32
CA GLU A 464 -23.52 -36.54 1.90
C GLU A 464 -24.09 -35.26 1.26
N GLU A 465 -25.04 -34.61 1.93
CA GLU A 465 -25.62 -33.32 1.47
C GLU A 465 -24.56 -32.22 1.41
N VAL A 466 -23.64 -32.19 2.39
CA VAL A 466 -22.52 -31.25 2.41
C VAL A 466 -21.60 -31.50 1.21
N MET A 467 -21.22 -32.75 0.94
CA MET A 467 -20.41 -33.10 -0.22
C MET A 467 -21.11 -32.72 -1.53
N GLN A 468 -22.43 -32.88 -1.60
CA GLN A 468 -23.22 -32.45 -2.75
C GLN A 468 -23.23 -30.92 -2.89
N ALA A 469 -23.35 -30.17 -1.80
CA ALA A 469 -23.27 -28.70 -1.81
C ALA A 469 -21.90 -28.21 -2.32
N PHE A 470 -20.80 -28.81 -1.88
CA PHE A 470 -19.45 -28.51 -2.39
C PHE A 470 -19.27 -28.88 -3.87
N SER A 471 -19.97 -29.90 -4.37
CA SER A 471 -19.90 -30.28 -5.80
C SER A 471 -20.64 -29.31 -6.72
N ARG A 472 -21.70 -28.67 -6.21
CA ARG A 472 -22.55 -27.72 -6.98
C ARG A 472 -22.03 -26.29 -6.92
N SER A 473 -21.28 -25.94 -5.88
CA SER A 473 -20.76 -24.59 -5.66
C SER A 473 -19.28 -24.48 -6.01
N HIS A 474 -18.84 -23.27 -6.35
CA HIS A 474 -17.43 -22.96 -6.65
C HIS A 474 -16.65 -22.56 -5.38
N HIS A 475 -17.31 -22.55 -4.22
CA HIS A 475 -16.72 -22.14 -2.95
C HIS A 475 -15.94 -23.27 -2.29
N ARG A 476 -14.72 -22.95 -1.82
CA ARG A 476 -13.85 -23.91 -1.10
C ARG A 476 -14.18 -24.01 0.39
N GLY A 477 -15.39 -23.65 0.79
CA GLY A 477 -15.88 -23.79 2.16
C GLY A 477 -16.88 -22.73 2.58
N PHE A 478 -17.69 -23.10 3.55
CA PHE A 478 -18.96 -22.48 3.90
C PHE A 478 -19.03 -22.18 5.38
N PRO A 479 -19.59 -21.02 5.78
CA PRO A 479 -20.05 -20.80 7.14
C PRO A 479 -21.20 -21.76 7.45
N VAL A 480 -21.15 -22.34 8.63
CA VAL A 480 -22.20 -23.21 9.16
C VAL A 480 -23.06 -22.40 10.12
N VAL A 481 -24.37 -22.40 9.90
CA VAL A 481 -25.34 -21.59 10.65
C VAL A 481 -26.41 -22.47 11.29
N GLU A 482 -26.92 -22.02 12.43
CA GLU A 482 -28.08 -22.59 13.12
C GLU A 482 -29.01 -21.43 13.46
N ALA A 483 -30.24 -21.44 12.93
CA ALA A 483 -31.19 -20.33 13.07
C ALA A 483 -30.56 -18.94 12.76
N ASN A 484 -29.85 -18.84 11.62
CA ASN A 484 -29.15 -17.63 11.15
C ASN A 484 -27.99 -17.11 12.03
N LYS A 485 -27.57 -17.89 13.03
CA LYS A 485 -26.40 -17.60 13.86
C LYS A 485 -25.22 -18.44 13.40
N LEU A 486 -24.05 -17.84 13.31
CA LEU A 486 -22.83 -18.54 12.93
C LEU A 486 -22.39 -19.48 14.06
N VAL A 487 -22.31 -20.78 13.78
CA VAL A 487 -21.89 -21.82 14.74
C VAL A 487 -20.58 -22.49 14.36
N GLY A 488 -20.23 -22.51 13.07
CA GLY A 488 -19.01 -23.13 12.58
C GLY A 488 -18.57 -22.67 11.20
N ILE A 489 -17.49 -23.26 10.70
CA ILE A 489 -17.07 -23.19 9.30
C ILE A 489 -16.59 -24.56 8.85
N VAL A 490 -16.87 -24.93 7.60
CA VAL A 490 -16.38 -26.16 6.99
C VAL A 490 -15.62 -25.83 5.70
N THR A 491 -14.47 -26.44 5.49
CA THR A 491 -13.67 -26.26 4.29
C THR A 491 -13.47 -27.56 3.52
N GLN A 492 -13.09 -27.44 2.25
CA GLN A 492 -12.79 -28.61 1.42
C GLN A 492 -11.62 -29.43 1.99
N THR A 493 -10.68 -28.78 2.67
CA THR A 493 -9.56 -29.45 3.35
C THR A 493 -10.04 -30.25 4.57
N ASP A 494 -11.06 -29.77 5.26
CA ASP A 494 -11.66 -30.52 6.38
C ASP A 494 -12.32 -31.79 5.84
N LEU A 495 -13.10 -31.68 4.75
CA LEU A 495 -13.74 -32.82 4.05
C LEU A 495 -12.75 -33.90 3.62
N LEU A 496 -11.57 -33.52 3.12
CA LEU A 496 -10.52 -34.48 2.77
C LEU A 496 -10.02 -35.28 3.98
N LYS A 497 -9.79 -34.60 5.12
CA LYS A 497 -9.35 -35.26 6.37
C LYS A 497 -10.40 -36.23 6.93
N ILE A 498 -11.67 -35.94 6.71
CA ILE A 498 -12.79 -36.79 7.15
C ILE A 498 -12.89 -38.04 6.27
N ARG A 499 -12.69 -37.88 4.96
CA ARG A 499 -12.69 -39.02 4.02
C ARG A 499 -11.57 -40.02 4.33
N GLU A 500 -10.41 -39.54 4.75
CA GLU A 500 -9.29 -40.40 5.19
C GLU A 500 -9.59 -41.19 6.47
N ARG A 501 -10.57 -40.77 7.27
CA ARG A 501 -10.95 -41.39 8.54
C ARG A 501 -12.07 -42.43 8.44
N ASN A 502 -12.61 -42.71 7.25
CA ASN A 502 -13.71 -43.69 7.03
C ASN A 502 -14.91 -43.50 7.98
N LEU A 503 -15.30 -42.25 8.20
CA LEU A 503 -16.46 -41.90 9.02
C LEU A 503 -17.77 -42.27 8.31
N ALA A 504 -18.81 -42.64 9.07
CA ALA A 504 -20.13 -43.00 8.55
C ALA A 504 -20.79 -41.80 7.84
N ASN A 505 -21.59 -42.06 6.80
CA ASN A 505 -22.20 -41.01 5.98
C ASN A 505 -23.29 -40.19 6.71
N ASP A 506 -23.86 -40.73 7.80
CA ASP A 506 -24.97 -40.11 8.56
C ASP A 506 -24.50 -39.10 9.63
N ILE A 507 -23.20 -38.78 9.69
CA ILE A 507 -22.68 -37.85 10.68
C ILE A 507 -23.12 -36.42 10.33
N SER A 508 -23.68 -35.74 11.33
CA SER A 508 -24.12 -34.34 11.25
C SER A 508 -22.92 -33.40 11.05
N LEU A 509 -23.11 -32.36 10.22
CA LEU A 509 -22.09 -31.33 9.95
C LEU A 509 -21.59 -30.66 11.24
N LYS A 510 -22.43 -30.58 12.27
CA LYS A 510 -22.10 -30.02 13.59
C LYS A 510 -20.93 -30.73 14.28
N GLU A 511 -20.78 -32.04 14.07
CA GLU A 511 -19.68 -32.84 14.65
C GLU A 511 -18.37 -32.69 13.90
N ILE A 512 -18.45 -32.14 12.69
CA ILE A 512 -17.39 -32.15 11.69
C ILE A 512 -16.81 -30.75 11.46
N MET A 513 -17.65 -29.72 11.54
CA MET A 513 -17.27 -28.34 11.32
C MET A 513 -16.18 -27.88 12.30
N THR A 514 -15.41 -26.87 11.91
CA THR A 514 -14.57 -26.15 12.87
C THR A 514 -15.48 -25.25 13.72
N PRO A 515 -15.63 -25.52 15.03
CA PRO A 515 -16.52 -24.73 15.88
C PRO A 515 -15.89 -23.38 16.22
N VAL A 516 -16.72 -22.35 16.39
CA VAL A 516 -16.29 -20.99 16.78
C VAL A 516 -15.20 -20.44 15.84
N PRO A 517 -15.53 -20.23 14.55
CA PRO A 517 -14.57 -19.69 13.59
C PRO A 517 -14.13 -18.28 13.99
N MET A 518 -12.94 -17.88 13.56
CA MET A 518 -12.50 -16.49 13.67
C MET A 518 -13.42 -15.59 12.83
N THR A 519 -13.93 -14.52 13.44
CA THR A 519 -14.84 -13.58 12.78
C THR A 519 -14.35 -12.14 12.91
N VAL A 520 -14.92 -11.25 12.09
CA VAL A 520 -14.72 -9.81 12.19
C VAL A 520 -16.06 -9.09 12.32
N THR A 521 -16.05 -7.90 12.90
CA THR A 521 -17.22 -7.03 12.96
C THR A 521 -17.27 -6.15 11.71
N PRO A 522 -18.46 -5.62 11.32
CA PRO A 522 -18.58 -4.76 10.15
C PRO A 522 -17.73 -3.47 10.24
N ILE A 523 -17.38 -3.04 11.46
CA ILE A 523 -16.62 -1.81 11.71
C ILE A 523 -15.09 -2.00 11.69
N HIS A 524 -14.59 -3.23 11.60
CA HIS A 524 -13.14 -3.45 11.53
C HIS A 524 -12.59 -2.94 10.20
N SER A 525 -11.48 -2.21 10.22
CA SER A 525 -10.76 -1.78 9.01
C SER A 525 -10.24 -2.97 8.21
N LEU A 526 -10.09 -2.82 6.89
CA LEU A 526 -9.53 -3.89 6.06
C LEU A 526 -8.08 -4.22 6.44
N SER A 527 -7.32 -3.28 6.97
CA SER A 527 -5.97 -3.51 7.53
C SER A 527 -6.03 -4.56 8.64
N ASN A 528 -7.05 -4.49 9.50
CA ASN A 528 -7.28 -5.48 10.56
C ASN A 528 -7.72 -6.82 10.00
N VAL A 529 -8.62 -6.81 9.01
CA VAL A 529 -9.08 -8.04 8.34
C VAL A 529 -7.90 -8.75 7.67
N LEU A 530 -7.07 -8.03 6.92
CA LEU A 530 -5.90 -8.57 6.22
C LEU A 530 -4.87 -9.11 7.21
N TYR A 531 -4.61 -8.39 8.30
CA TYR A 531 -3.75 -8.87 9.39
C TYR A 531 -4.24 -10.21 9.96
N LEU A 532 -5.53 -10.36 10.24
CA LEU A 532 -6.10 -11.61 10.75
C LEU A 532 -5.99 -12.75 9.73
N LEU A 533 -6.25 -12.46 8.45
CA LEU A 533 -6.10 -13.45 7.36
C LEU A 533 -4.66 -13.96 7.26
N ASP A 534 -3.66 -13.07 7.35
CA ASP A 534 -2.25 -13.45 7.27
C ASP A 534 -1.74 -14.12 8.55
N ARG A 535 -2.05 -13.55 9.72
CA ARG A 535 -1.59 -14.07 11.01
C ARG A 535 -2.05 -15.49 11.28
N TYR A 536 -3.31 -15.79 10.99
CA TYR A 536 -3.89 -17.12 11.20
C TYR A 536 -3.80 -18.02 9.96
N GLN A 537 -3.19 -17.53 8.87
CA GLN A 537 -3.06 -18.25 7.60
C GLN A 537 -4.39 -18.81 7.07
N ILE A 538 -5.47 -18.04 7.26
CA ILE A 538 -6.82 -18.37 6.81
C ILE A 538 -7.18 -17.57 5.56
N SER A 539 -8.00 -18.17 4.69
CA SER A 539 -8.33 -17.59 3.38
C SER A 539 -9.53 -16.64 3.40
N ARG A 540 -10.37 -16.74 4.44
CA ARG A 540 -11.65 -16.01 4.56
C ARG A 540 -12.03 -15.79 6.01
N LEU A 541 -12.77 -14.72 6.27
CA LEU A 541 -13.32 -14.36 7.57
C LEU A 541 -14.83 -14.09 7.43
N PRO A 542 -15.68 -14.81 8.17
CA PRO A 542 -17.07 -14.42 8.35
C PRO A 542 -17.17 -13.06 9.05
N VAL A 543 -18.03 -12.18 8.53
CA VAL A 543 -18.38 -10.91 9.14
C VAL A 543 -19.68 -11.09 9.90
N VAL A 544 -19.66 -10.79 11.20
CA VAL A 544 -20.80 -10.99 12.09
C VAL A 544 -21.18 -9.70 12.80
N ASP A 545 -22.49 -9.54 13.00
CA ASP A 545 -23.04 -8.57 13.94
C ASP A 545 -23.60 -9.33 15.15
N GLY A 546 -22.89 -9.24 16.28
CA GLY A 546 -23.09 -10.12 17.43
C GLY A 546 -22.79 -11.59 17.08
N ARG A 547 -23.85 -12.40 16.85
CA ARG A 547 -23.75 -13.80 16.38
C ARG A 547 -24.36 -14.03 15.01
N LYS A 548 -25.01 -13.01 14.43
CA LYS A 548 -25.65 -13.12 13.12
C LYS A 548 -24.61 -12.96 12.03
N LEU A 549 -24.58 -13.88 11.08
CA LEU A 549 -23.75 -13.75 9.90
C LEU A 549 -24.33 -12.67 8.98
N ILE A 550 -23.51 -11.67 8.64
CA ILE A 550 -23.92 -10.56 7.76
C ILE A 550 -23.07 -10.47 6.48
N GLY A 551 -21.94 -11.15 6.44
CA GLY A 551 -21.11 -11.21 5.23
C GLY A 551 -19.93 -12.15 5.37
N ILE A 552 -19.15 -12.27 4.31
CA ILE A 552 -17.85 -12.95 4.30
C ILE A 552 -16.84 -12.10 3.53
N ILE A 553 -15.60 -12.05 4.00
CA ILE A 553 -14.53 -11.28 3.36
C ILE A 553 -13.30 -12.15 3.13
N THR A 554 -12.69 -12.02 1.95
CA THR A 554 -11.51 -12.79 1.53
C THR A 554 -10.34 -11.87 1.18
N ARG A 555 -9.12 -12.42 1.10
CA ARG A 555 -7.94 -11.65 0.64
C ARG A 555 -8.16 -11.05 -0.76
N ALA A 556 -8.86 -11.77 -1.63
CA ALA A 556 -9.15 -11.30 -2.99
C ALA A 556 -10.08 -10.08 -2.99
N ASP A 557 -11.07 -10.03 -2.11
CA ASP A 557 -11.97 -8.87 -1.99
C ASP A 557 -11.19 -7.63 -1.54
N ILE A 558 -10.26 -7.79 -0.59
CA ILE A 558 -9.40 -6.71 -0.08
C ILE A 558 -8.46 -6.20 -1.18
N ILE A 559 -7.79 -7.10 -1.90
CA ILE A 559 -6.88 -6.74 -3.01
C ILE A 559 -7.65 -5.99 -4.10
N ARG A 560 -8.88 -6.43 -4.40
CA ARG A 560 -9.73 -5.77 -5.38
C ARG A 560 -10.12 -4.36 -4.93
N ALA A 561 -10.52 -4.19 -3.67
CA ALA A 561 -10.87 -2.89 -3.11
C ALA A 561 -9.67 -1.92 -3.13
N GLU A 562 -8.46 -2.40 -2.80
CA GLU A 562 -7.24 -1.59 -2.87
C GLU A 562 -6.89 -1.21 -4.31
N ALA A 563 -7.00 -2.15 -5.25
CA ALA A 563 -6.77 -1.87 -6.66
C ALA A 563 -7.78 -0.86 -7.23
N ASP A 564 -9.06 -0.96 -6.83
CA ASP A 564 -10.11 -0.02 -7.22
C ASP A 564 -9.81 1.40 -6.66
N HIS A 565 -9.31 1.50 -5.42
CA HIS A 565 -8.91 2.77 -4.81
C HIS A 565 -7.68 3.40 -5.47
N LEU A 566 -6.62 2.62 -5.74
CA LEU A 566 -5.39 3.10 -6.40
C LEU A 566 -5.64 3.60 -7.83
N ASN A 567 -6.70 3.11 -8.48
CA ASN A 567 -7.11 3.58 -9.81
C ASN A 567 -7.89 4.92 -9.77
N GLY A 568 -8.03 5.55 -8.60
CA GLY A 568 -8.59 6.90 -8.45
C GLY A 568 -10.12 6.98 -8.45
N ASP A 569 -10.81 5.90 -8.07
CA ASP A 569 -12.28 5.86 -8.07
C ASP A 569 -12.95 6.47 -6.81
N ASP A 570 -12.17 7.19 -6.00
CA ASP A 570 -12.65 7.82 -4.76
C ASP A 570 -13.24 9.21 -4.99
N ARG A 571 -14.57 9.26 -5.15
CA ARG A 571 -15.44 10.17 -4.38
C ARG A 571 -16.92 9.83 -4.56
N LYS A 572 -17.47 9.32 -3.46
CA LYS A 572 -18.88 9.20 -3.00
C LYS A 572 -19.32 7.74 -2.80
N PRO A 573 -20.16 7.46 -1.77
CA PRO A 573 -20.75 6.14 -1.56
C PRO A 573 -21.32 5.65 -2.88
N LYS A 574 -21.21 4.35 -3.17
CA LYS A 574 -21.81 3.68 -4.33
C LYS A 574 -23.23 4.22 -4.58
N LEU A 575 -23.35 5.30 -5.35
CA LEU A 575 -24.46 5.49 -6.25
C LEU A 575 -24.33 4.29 -7.16
N ARG A 576 -25.27 3.37 -7.04
CA ARG A 576 -25.42 2.28 -8.02
C ARG A 576 -25.22 2.95 -9.39
N PRO A 577 -24.29 2.49 -10.24
CA PRO A 577 -24.12 3.10 -11.55
C PRO A 577 -25.50 3.19 -12.17
N GLU A 578 -25.94 4.41 -12.46
CA GLU A 578 -27.26 4.60 -13.05
C GLU A 578 -27.35 3.74 -14.31
N PRO A 579 -28.47 3.03 -14.52
CA PRO A 579 -28.62 2.16 -15.67
C PRO A 579 -28.38 2.96 -16.95
N SER A 580 -27.89 2.27 -17.98
CA SER A 580 -27.67 2.92 -19.27
C SER A 580 -28.99 3.48 -19.82
N TYR A 581 -28.92 4.72 -20.34
CA TYR A 581 -30.09 5.42 -20.86
C TYR A 581 -30.14 5.36 -22.38
N VAL A 582 -31.32 5.06 -22.94
CA VAL A 582 -31.51 4.90 -24.38
C VAL A 582 -31.91 6.22 -25.01
N VAL A 583 -31.01 6.83 -25.79
CA VAL A 583 -31.25 8.14 -26.44
C VAL A 583 -31.71 8.03 -27.89
N TYR A 584 -31.60 6.86 -28.49
CA TYR A 584 -32.05 6.57 -29.85
C TYR A 584 -32.30 5.09 -30.00
N GLN A 585 -33.40 4.73 -30.66
CA GLN A 585 -33.71 3.35 -31.00
C GLN A 585 -34.48 3.27 -32.32
N THR A 586 -34.16 2.27 -33.13
CA THR A 586 -34.96 1.84 -34.28
C THR A 586 -35.31 0.36 -34.12
N ARG A 587 -36.51 -0.02 -34.55
CA ARG A 587 -37.01 -1.39 -34.49
C ARG A 587 -37.38 -1.88 -35.88
N SER A 588 -37.17 -3.18 -36.11
CA SER A 588 -37.59 -3.90 -37.30
C SER A 588 -38.59 -5.02 -36.92
N PRO A 589 -39.35 -5.60 -37.86
CA PRO A 589 -40.29 -6.68 -37.55
C PRO A 589 -39.61 -7.86 -36.84
N SER A 590 -40.18 -8.31 -35.72
CA SER A 590 -39.62 -9.40 -34.93
C SER A 590 -40.02 -10.77 -35.50
N ILE A 591 -39.31 -11.22 -36.54
CA ILE A 591 -39.59 -12.45 -37.29
C ILE A 591 -38.55 -13.57 -37.04
N GLY A 592 -37.54 -13.35 -36.21
CA GLY A 592 -36.48 -14.32 -35.93
C GLY A 592 -36.76 -15.23 -34.72
N ARG A 593 -35.97 -16.30 -34.62
CA ARG A 593 -36.01 -17.30 -33.52
C ARG A 593 -35.10 -16.95 -32.33
N GLY A 594 -34.42 -15.81 -32.39
CA GLY A 594 -33.44 -15.37 -31.40
C GLY A 594 -32.76 -14.07 -31.84
N ARG A 595 -31.85 -13.55 -31.02
CA ARG A 595 -31.20 -12.24 -31.21
C ARG A 595 -29.68 -12.30 -31.06
N LEU A 596 -29.00 -11.64 -32.00
CA LEU A 596 -27.56 -11.49 -32.03
C LEU A 596 -27.19 -10.02 -31.79
N LEU A 597 -26.46 -9.73 -30.70
CA LEU A 597 -25.99 -8.38 -30.38
C LEU A 597 -24.63 -8.09 -31.00
N VAL A 598 -24.50 -6.95 -31.67
CA VAL A 598 -23.25 -6.43 -32.24
C VAL A 598 -22.98 -5.02 -31.73
N PRO A 599 -22.04 -4.83 -30.78
CA PRO A 599 -21.57 -3.51 -30.38
C PRO A 599 -20.68 -2.90 -31.48
N ILE A 600 -21.08 -1.76 -32.04
CA ILE A 600 -20.37 -1.12 -33.17
C ILE A 600 -19.71 0.20 -32.77
N ALA A 601 -18.47 0.15 -32.28
CA ALA A 601 -17.73 1.35 -31.89
C ALA A 601 -16.87 1.96 -33.03
N ASN A 602 -16.31 1.12 -33.92
CA ASN A 602 -15.35 1.56 -34.93
C ASN A 602 -15.93 1.42 -36.36
N PRO A 603 -16.04 2.51 -37.15
CA PRO A 603 -16.54 2.47 -38.52
C PRO A 603 -15.72 1.62 -39.50
N GLU A 604 -14.43 1.40 -39.22
CA GLU A 604 -13.53 0.64 -40.11
C GLU A 604 -13.78 -0.87 -39.97
N THR A 605 -14.04 -1.35 -38.75
CA THR A 605 -14.26 -2.78 -38.47
C THR A 605 -15.75 -3.17 -38.51
N ALA A 606 -16.65 -2.19 -38.41
CA ALA A 606 -18.11 -2.38 -38.38
C ALA A 606 -18.63 -3.24 -39.53
N GLY A 607 -18.14 -2.99 -40.76
CA GLY A 607 -18.61 -3.69 -41.96
C GLY A 607 -18.36 -5.20 -41.90
N ILE A 608 -17.16 -5.60 -41.47
CA ILE A 608 -16.76 -7.01 -41.39
C ILE A 608 -17.50 -7.71 -40.25
N LEU A 609 -17.63 -7.07 -39.08
CA LEU A 609 -18.39 -7.61 -37.95
C LEU A 609 -19.86 -7.83 -38.32
N LEU A 610 -20.46 -6.89 -39.05
CA LEU A 610 -21.83 -7.03 -39.55
C LEU A 610 -21.97 -8.14 -40.61
N GLN A 611 -20.98 -8.33 -41.48
CA GLN A 611 -20.96 -9.45 -42.43
C GLN A 611 -20.94 -10.79 -41.69
N MET A 612 -20.09 -10.93 -40.67
CA MET A 612 -20.03 -12.13 -39.82
C MET A 612 -21.34 -12.34 -39.05
N ALA A 613 -21.90 -11.29 -38.45
CA ALA A 613 -23.20 -11.34 -37.76
C ALA A 613 -24.33 -11.79 -38.71
N THR A 614 -24.34 -11.26 -39.93
CA THR A 614 -25.31 -11.59 -40.99
C THR A 614 -25.24 -13.07 -41.37
N ALA A 615 -24.02 -13.61 -41.51
CA ALA A 615 -23.82 -15.03 -41.82
C ALA A 615 -24.35 -15.93 -40.71
N ILE A 616 -24.03 -15.62 -39.45
CA ILE A 616 -24.53 -16.35 -38.26
C ILE A 616 -26.05 -16.22 -38.14
N ALA A 617 -26.58 -15.01 -38.30
CA ALA A 617 -28.00 -14.72 -38.18
C ALA A 617 -28.84 -15.44 -39.24
N ARG A 618 -28.35 -15.57 -40.48
CA ARG A 618 -29.02 -16.36 -41.53
C ARG A 618 -29.06 -17.85 -41.23
N ASP A 619 -27.96 -18.40 -40.72
CA ASP A 619 -27.87 -19.83 -40.38
C ASP A 619 -28.78 -20.19 -39.18
N ARG A 620 -28.86 -19.31 -38.17
CA ARG A 620 -29.66 -19.53 -36.96
C ARG A 620 -31.06 -18.89 -36.99
N HIS A 621 -31.44 -18.22 -38.07
CA HIS A 621 -32.66 -17.40 -38.17
C HIS A 621 -32.78 -16.35 -37.05
N TYR A 622 -31.68 -15.68 -36.70
CA TYR A 622 -31.67 -14.62 -35.68
C TYR A 622 -31.90 -13.23 -36.27
N GLU A 623 -32.38 -12.33 -35.42
CA GLU A 623 -32.39 -10.89 -35.65
C GLU A 623 -31.07 -10.27 -35.18
N ILE A 624 -30.69 -9.13 -35.73
CA ILE A 624 -29.49 -8.42 -35.29
C ILE A 624 -29.89 -7.19 -34.47
N GLU A 625 -29.33 -7.07 -33.27
CA GLU A 625 -29.39 -5.87 -32.44
C GLU A 625 -28.02 -5.16 -32.53
N CYS A 626 -27.99 -3.91 -32.97
CA CYS A 626 -26.77 -3.11 -33.08
C CYS A 626 -26.77 -1.98 -32.08
N ILE A 627 -25.84 -2.03 -31.13
CA ILE A 627 -25.72 -1.02 -30.08
C ILE A 627 -24.50 -0.13 -30.31
N GLN A 628 -24.68 1.17 -30.11
CA GLN A 628 -23.59 2.12 -29.99
C GLN A 628 -23.64 2.82 -28.63
N VAL A 629 -22.52 2.81 -27.93
CA VAL A 629 -22.43 3.34 -26.56
C VAL A 629 -21.70 4.68 -26.54
N ILE A 630 -22.30 5.67 -25.89
CA ILE A 630 -21.70 6.98 -25.62
C ILE A 630 -21.36 7.05 -24.13
N LEU A 631 -20.08 7.25 -23.82
CA LEU A 631 -19.62 7.41 -22.45
C LEU A 631 -19.85 8.85 -21.96
N VAL A 632 -20.39 8.97 -20.76
CA VAL A 632 -20.52 10.23 -20.02
C VAL A 632 -19.80 10.14 -18.68
N SER A 633 -19.38 11.31 -18.17
CA SER A 633 -18.71 11.41 -16.88
C SER A 633 -19.51 10.75 -15.77
N ARG A 634 -18.85 10.07 -14.82
CA ARG A 634 -19.47 9.49 -13.62
C ARG A 634 -20.16 10.53 -12.72
N HIS A 635 -19.92 11.82 -12.97
CA HIS A 635 -20.54 12.94 -12.25
C HIS A 635 -21.80 13.50 -12.92
N SER A 636 -22.26 12.93 -14.04
CA SER A 636 -23.40 13.42 -14.81
C SER A 636 -24.37 12.30 -15.15
N SER A 637 -25.64 12.39 -14.74
CA SER A 637 -26.63 11.33 -14.98
C SER A 637 -26.75 10.98 -16.48
N PRO A 638 -26.70 9.69 -16.87
CA PRO A 638 -26.89 9.28 -18.26
C PRO A 638 -28.25 9.69 -18.85
N SER A 639 -29.30 9.81 -18.03
CA SER A 639 -30.63 10.28 -18.45
C SER A 639 -30.72 11.79 -18.66
N GLU A 640 -29.89 12.58 -17.97
CA GLU A 640 -29.97 14.05 -18.00
C GLU A 640 -28.89 14.68 -18.90
N THR A 641 -27.85 13.93 -19.23
CA THR A 641 -26.71 14.45 -19.99
C THR A 641 -27.03 14.59 -21.47
N GLN A 642 -26.95 15.81 -22.00
CA GLN A 642 -27.09 16.05 -23.45
C GLN A 642 -25.89 15.47 -24.23
N VAL A 643 -26.17 14.58 -25.17
CA VAL A 643 -25.15 13.92 -26.00
C VAL A 643 -25.36 14.16 -27.49
N ARG A 644 -24.25 14.31 -28.22
CA ARG A 644 -24.29 14.44 -29.69
C ARG A 644 -24.36 13.06 -30.34
N THR A 645 -25.53 12.68 -30.85
CA THR A 645 -25.76 11.35 -31.45
C THR A 645 -25.40 11.25 -32.94
N ALA A 646 -25.04 12.37 -33.61
CA ALA A 646 -24.85 12.42 -35.07
C ALA A 646 -23.84 11.39 -35.62
N LYS A 647 -22.67 11.24 -34.97
CA LYS A 647 -21.64 10.26 -35.38
C LYS A 647 -22.12 8.82 -35.22
N SER A 648 -22.75 8.52 -34.08
CA SER A 648 -23.32 7.21 -33.77
C SER A 648 -24.45 6.83 -34.74
N ARG A 649 -25.36 7.77 -35.04
CA ARG A 649 -26.44 7.57 -36.02
C ARG A 649 -25.89 7.34 -37.43
N ARG A 650 -24.83 8.04 -37.83
CA ARG A 650 -24.18 7.82 -39.14
C ARG A 650 -23.62 6.39 -39.26
N LEU A 651 -23.09 5.84 -38.16
CA LEU A 651 -22.57 4.49 -38.12
C LEU A 651 -23.69 3.45 -38.17
N LEU A 652 -24.76 3.63 -37.37
CA LEU A 652 -25.93 2.75 -37.37
C LEU A 652 -26.67 2.78 -38.71
N ARG A 653 -26.79 3.94 -39.37
CA ARG A 653 -27.35 4.04 -40.74
C ARG A 653 -26.58 3.20 -41.76
N LYS A 654 -25.25 3.12 -41.64
CA LYS A 654 -24.46 2.23 -42.51
C LYS A 654 -24.81 0.76 -42.24
N ALA A 655 -25.03 0.39 -40.98
CA ALA A 655 -25.48 -0.95 -40.62
C ALA A 655 -26.86 -1.26 -41.20
N GLU A 656 -27.81 -0.32 -41.10
CA GLU A 656 -29.17 -0.45 -41.67
C GLU A 656 -29.15 -0.65 -43.19
N VAL A 657 -28.32 0.11 -43.91
CA VAL A 657 -28.17 -0.05 -45.37
C VAL A 657 -27.63 -1.43 -45.73
N LEU A 658 -26.64 -1.92 -44.98
CA LEU A 658 -26.06 -3.25 -45.19
C LEU A 658 -27.06 -4.36 -44.86
N ALA A 659 -27.77 -4.26 -43.73
CA ALA A 659 -28.77 -5.25 -43.33
C ALA A 659 -29.95 -5.30 -44.31
N LYS A 660 -30.40 -4.15 -44.84
CA LYS A 660 -31.42 -4.10 -45.89
C LYS A 660 -30.97 -4.79 -47.17
N LYS A 661 -29.70 -4.58 -47.58
CA LYS A 661 -29.09 -5.30 -48.72
C LYS A 661 -29.10 -6.81 -48.50
N TRP A 662 -28.90 -7.26 -47.27
CA TRP A 662 -28.88 -8.68 -46.91
C TRP A 662 -30.24 -9.25 -46.47
N ARG A 663 -31.32 -8.46 -46.47
CA ARG A 663 -32.67 -8.86 -46.05
C ARG A 663 -32.72 -9.49 -44.65
N ILE A 664 -32.05 -8.88 -43.67
CA ILE A 664 -32.08 -9.30 -42.26
C ILE A 664 -32.73 -8.21 -41.40
N PRO A 665 -33.64 -8.55 -40.47
CA PRO A 665 -34.16 -7.60 -39.49
C PRO A 665 -33.03 -7.04 -38.61
N LEU A 666 -32.90 -5.72 -38.60
CA LEU A 666 -31.89 -5.00 -37.82
C LEU A 666 -32.59 -4.00 -36.89
N HIS A 667 -32.33 -4.14 -35.61
CA HIS A 667 -32.65 -3.15 -34.59
C HIS A 667 -31.40 -2.34 -34.27
N THR A 668 -31.54 -1.05 -34.05
CA THR A 668 -30.39 -0.21 -33.68
C THR A 668 -30.68 0.59 -32.43
N GLN A 669 -29.66 0.78 -31.60
CA GLN A 669 -29.79 1.48 -30.33
C GLN A 669 -28.55 2.35 -30.06
N ILE A 670 -28.76 3.56 -29.53
CA ILE A 670 -27.69 4.35 -28.91
C ILE A 670 -27.98 4.44 -27.42
N ARG A 671 -27.03 3.99 -26.60
CA ARG A 671 -27.08 4.08 -25.14
C ARG A 671 -26.05 5.06 -24.61
N VAL A 672 -26.41 5.80 -23.57
CA VAL A 672 -25.54 6.66 -22.78
C VAL A 672 -25.27 5.98 -21.45
N THR A 673 -24.02 5.93 -21.02
CA THR A 673 -23.63 5.21 -19.79
C THR A 673 -22.29 5.70 -19.24
N HIS A 674 -21.97 5.27 -18.03
CA HIS A 674 -20.65 5.41 -17.42
C HIS A 674 -19.69 4.25 -17.75
N ASP A 675 -20.22 3.07 -18.06
CA ASP A 675 -19.43 1.87 -18.37
C ASP A 675 -20.00 1.13 -19.59
N VAL A 676 -19.15 0.96 -20.60
CA VAL A 676 -19.51 0.26 -21.85
C VAL A 676 -19.89 -1.19 -21.62
N ALA A 677 -19.19 -1.90 -20.73
CA ALA A 677 -19.48 -3.31 -20.45
C ALA A 677 -20.86 -3.46 -19.81
N GLN A 678 -21.17 -2.58 -18.85
CA GLN A 678 -22.45 -2.59 -18.16
C GLN A 678 -23.61 -2.32 -19.13
N ALA A 679 -23.49 -1.33 -20.03
CA ALA A 679 -24.52 -1.07 -21.04
C ALA A 679 -24.74 -2.25 -22.02
N ILE A 680 -23.67 -2.98 -22.36
CA ILE A 680 -23.79 -4.19 -23.19
C ILE A 680 -24.48 -5.32 -22.41
N LEU A 681 -24.13 -5.53 -21.14
CA LEU A 681 -24.77 -6.55 -20.28
C LEU A 681 -26.25 -6.25 -20.04
N GLU A 682 -26.60 -4.98 -19.83
CA GLU A 682 -27.98 -4.51 -19.73
C GLU A 682 -28.73 -4.78 -21.04
N ALA A 683 -28.13 -4.47 -22.19
CA ALA A 683 -28.73 -4.80 -23.48
C ALA A 683 -28.91 -6.32 -23.68
N ILE A 684 -27.95 -7.14 -23.23
CA ILE A 684 -28.05 -8.62 -23.28
C ILE A 684 -29.27 -9.10 -22.50
N ASN A 685 -29.44 -8.59 -21.27
CA ASN A 685 -30.53 -9.01 -20.39
C ASN A 685 -31.89 -8.46 -20.84
N GLU A 686 -31.97 -7.16 -21.18
CA GLU A 686 -33.22 -6.50 -21.57
C GLU A 686 -33.74 -6.96 -22.94
N GLN A 687 -32.86 -7.27 -23.88
CA GLN A 687 -33.25 -7.69 -25.23
C GLN A 687 -33.23 -9.20 -25.41
N HIS A 688 -32.95 -9.98 -24.36
CA HIS A 688 -32.83 -11.44 -24.39
C HIS A 688 -31.93 -11.93 -25.52
N ILE A 689 -30.67 -11.47 -25.49
CA ILE A 689 -29.69 -11.78 -26.53
C ILE A 689 -29.17 -13.21 -26.35
N ASP A 690 -29.21 -14.01 -27.41
CA ASP A 690 -28.71 -15.39 -27.42
C ASP A 690 -27.21 -15.47 -27.73
N LEU A 691 -26.71 -14.54 -28.55
CA LEU A 691 -25.31 -14.49 -28.97
C LEU A 691 -24.79 -13.06 -29.05
N LEU A 692 -23.64 -12.79 -28.42
CA LEU A 692 -22.90 -11.54 -28.55
C LEU A 692 -21.73 -11.73 -29.53
N LEU A 693 -21.64 -10.87 -30.56
CA LEU A 693 -20.50 -10.79 -31.46
C LEU A 693 -19.80 -9.43 -31.29
N MET A 694 -18.56 -9.41 -30.81
CA MET A 694 -17.82 -8.18 -30.52
C MET A 694 -16.38 -8.22 -31.05
N GLY A 695 -15.91 -7.10 -31.61
CA GLY A 695 -14.52 -6.96 -32.01
C GLY A 695 -13.60 -6.52 -30.85
N TRP A 696 -12.34 -6.96 -30.83
CA TRP A 696 -11.31 -6.46 -29.91
C TRP A 696 -10.00 -6.09 -30.62
N LYS A 697 -9.23 -5.16 -30.04
CA LYS A 697 -8.04 -4.55 -30.68
C LYS A 697 -6.71 -5.25 -30.34
N GLY A 698 -6.67 -6.14 -29.36
CA GLY A 698 -5.56 -7.06 -29.13
C GLY A 698 -4.34 -6.58 -28.34
N ASN A 699 -4.29 -5.32 -27.86
CA ASN A 699 -3.23 -4.85 -26.95
C ASN A 699 -3.85 -4.10 -25.75
N THR A 700 -3.57 -4.54 -24.53
CA THR A 700 -3.79 -3.74 -23.31
C THR A 700 -2.56 -3.79 -22.40
N SER A 701 -2.11 -2.62 -21.93
CA SER A 701 -0.95 -2.44 -21.05
C SER A 701 -1.30 -2.47 -19.55
N THR A 702 -2.50 -2.95 -19.20
CA THR A 702 -3.00 -2.93 -17.81
C THR A 702 -2.62 -4.24 -17.11
N PRO A 703 -1.88 -4.21 -15.98
CA PRO A 703 -1.50 -5.42 -15.24
C PRO A 703 -2.74 -6.21 -14.79
N GLY A 704 -2.79 -7.52 -15.08
CA GLY A 704 -3.87 -8.42 -14.66
C GLY A 704 -5.13 -8.45 -15.55
N ARG A 705 -5.14 -7.77 -16.70
CA ARG A 705 -6.23 -7.81 -17.71
C ARG A 705 -5.69 -8.33 -19.04
N ILE A 706 -6.48 -9.15 -19.73
CA ILE A 706 -6.02 -9.95 -20.88
C ILE A 706 -6.48 -9.35 -22.21
N PHE A 707 -7.76 -9.03 -22.34
CA PHE A 707 -8.34 -8.45 -23.57
C PHE A 707 -8.82 -6.99 -23.37
N GLY A 708 -8.67 -6.46 -22.15
CA GLY A 708 -9.08 -5.13 -21.72
C GLY A 708 -10.33 -5.11 -20.86
N ASN A 709 -10.60 -3.98 -20.21
CA ASN A 709 -11.65 -3.85 -19.19
C ASN A 709 -13.04 -4.26 -19.70
N VAL A 710 -13.42 -3.87 -20.91
CA VAL A 710 -14.76 -4.18 -21.46
C VAL A 710 -14.90 -5.66 -21.77
N VAL A 711 -13.97 -6.20 -22.57
CA VAL A 711 -14.03 -7.60 -23.05
C VAL A 711 -13.91 -8.58 -21.88
N ASP A 712 -13.00 -8.34 -20.94
CA ASP A 712 -12.83 -9.22 -19.77
C ASP A 712 -14.05 -9.21 -18.84
N THR A 713 -14.77 -8.09 -18.74
CA THR A 713 -16.01 -8.00 -17.97
C THR A 713 -17.14 -8.75 -18.66
N ILE A 714 -17.28 -8.62 -19.97
CA ILE A 714 -18.24 -9.37 -20.78
C ILE A 714 -18.00 -10.88 -20.71
N ILE A 715 -16.76 -11.34 -20.86
CA ILE A 715 -16.40 -12.76 -20.73
C ILE A 715 -16.82 -13.32 -19.36
N ARG A 716 -16.72 -12.49 -18.31
CA ARG A 716 -17.07 -12.88 -16.94
C ARG A 716 -18.56 -12.92 -16.64
N GLN A 717 -19.34 -12.00 -17.20
CA GLN A 717 -20.69 -11.73 -16.73
C GLN A 717 -21.79 -11.97 -17.77
N ALA A 718 -21.47 -12.06 -19.06
CA ALA A 718 -22.47 -12.29 -20.08
C ALA A 718 -23.10 -13.68 -19.93
N THR A 719 -24.43 -13.73 -19.88
CA THR A 719 -25.22 -14.97 -19.75
C THR A 719 -25.30 -15.75 -21.08
N CYS A 720 -25.14 -15.06 -22.21
CA CYS A 720 -25.26 -15.61 -23.57
C CYS A 720 -23.95 -16.17 -24.16
N GLU A 721 -24.02 -16.81 -25.34
CA GLU A 721 -22.83 -17.20 -26.11
C GLU A 721 -22.03 -15.95 -26.52
N VAL A 722 -20.69 -15.98 -26.37
CA VAL A 722 -19.84 -14.81 -26.70
C VAL A 722 -18.83 -15.20 -27.77
N VAL A 723 -18.83 -14.42 -28.86
CA VAL A 723 -17.90 -14.53 -29.97
C VAL A 723 -17.08 -13.24 -30.06
N LEU A 724 -15.77 -13.36 -29.82
CA LEU A 724 -14.83 -12.25 -29.89
C LEU A 724 -14.03 -12.35 -31.18
N VAL A 725 -13.87 -11.24 -31.89
CA VAL A 725 -13.16 -11.20 -33.18
C VAL A 725 -12.01 -10.19 -33.14
N LYS A 726 -10.80 -10.66 -33.35
CA LYS A 726 -9.63 -9.83 -33.67
C LYS A 726 -9.43 -9.89 -35.18
N LEU A 727 -9.62 -8.77 -35.85
CA LEU A 727 -9.38 -8.67 -37.30
C LEU A 727 -7.88 -8.57 -37.59
N GLY A 728 -7.42 -9.30 -38.62
CA GLY A 728 -6.01 -9.28 -39.04
C GLY A 728 -5.54 -7.93 -39.62
N LYS A 729 -4.22 -7.70 -39.68
CA LYS A 729 -3.63 -6.39 -40.09
C LYS A 729 -4.06 -5.94 -41.50
N THR A 730 -4.15 -6.86 -42.45
CA THR A 730 -4.64 -6.62 -43.83
C THR A 730 -6.08 -6.06 -43.88
N HIS A 731 -6.90 -6.38 -42.87
CA HIS A 731 -8.26 -5.86 -42.74
C HIS A 731 -8.34 -4.52 -41.99
N GLN A 732 -7.31 -4.14 -41.24
CA GLN A 732 -7.22 -2.85 -40.54
C GLN A 732 -6.63 -1.75 -41.44
N ASP A 733 -5.66 -2.07 -42.31
CA ASP A 733 -4.97 -1.08 -43.17
C ASP A 733 -5.73 -0.68 -44.46
N ALA A 734 -6.76 -1.42 -44.86
CA ALA A 734 -7.65 -1.01 -45.95
C ALA A 734 -8.44 0.28 -45.65
N GLY A 735 -8.56 0.65 -44.36
CA GLY A 735 -9.17 1.90 -43.91
C GLY A 735 -8.23 3.12 -43.92
N THR A 736 -6.93 2.90 -43.69
CA THR A 736 -5.92 3.97 -43.58
C THR A 736 -5.43 4.47 -44.94
N ASN A 737 -5.34 3.62 -45.96
CA ASN A 737 -4.88 4.03 -47.30
C ASN A 737 -5.89 4.89 -48.08
N ARG A 738 -7.20 4.81 -47.80
CA ARG A 738 -8.21 5.73 -48.40
C ARG A 738 -8.09 7.18 -47.95
N ARG A 739 -7.30 7.47 -46.90
CA ARG A 739 -7.06 8.82 -46.38
C ARG A 739 -5.79 9.48 -46.93
N LYS A 740 -4.89 8.74 -47.58
CA LYS A 740 -3.68 9.30 -48.20
C LYS A 740 -3.90 9.71 -49.66
N ASP A 741 -4.76 9.03 -50.42
CA ASP A 741 -5.00 9.38 -51.83
C ASP A 741 -5.89 10.62 -52.05
N ASN A 742 -6.59 11.10 -51.01
CA ASN A 742 -7.43 12.30 -51.09
C ASN A 742 -6.71 13.60 -50.67
N ARG A 743 -5.38 13.59 -50.53
CA ARG A 743 -4.57 14.79 -50.26
C ARG A 743 -3.64 15.21 -51.39
N ASN A 744 -3.53 14.43 -52.47
CA ASN A 744 -2.67 14.74 -53.62
C ASN A 744 -3.46 14.76 -54.94
N LEU A 745 -4.60 15.46 -54.98
CA LEU A 745 -5.32 15.74 -56.22
C LEU A 745 -5.79 17.20 -56.25
N SER A 746 -4.79 18.06 -56.35
CA SER A 746 -4.90 19.40 -56.90
C SER A 746 -3.56 19.74 -57.54
N GLN A 747 -3.61 20.03 -58.84
CA GLN A 747 -2.53 20.46 -59.74
C GLN A 747 -1.71 19.34 -60.43
N THR A 748 -2.27 18.83 -61.54
CA THR A 748 -1.68 19.02 -62.89
C THR A 748 -2.75 18.72 -63.94
N LEU A 749 -3.10 19.74 -64.72
CA LEU A 749 -3.90 19.61 -65.95
C LEU A 749 -3.00 19.09 -67.08
N SER A 750 -3.34 17.98 -67.72
CA SER A 750 -3.16 17.79 -69.17
C SER A 750 -3.93 16.57 -69.70
N ALA A 751 -4.30 16.69 -70.97
CA ALA A 751 -5.33 16.03 -71.77
C ALA A 751 -5.33 14.48 -71.94
N SER A 752 -6.56 13.98 -72.23
CA SER A 752 -6.93 12.87 -73.15
C SER A 752 -7.14 11.43 -72.58
N PRO A 753 -7.86 10.52 -73.29
CA PRO A 753 -9.22 10.10 -72.95
C PRO A 753 -9.35 8.68 -72.37
N ARG A 754 -10.49 8.40 -71.72
CA ARG A 754 -10.87 7.11 -71.10
C ARG A 754 -10.76 5.90 -72.06
N PRO A 755 -10.31 4.72 -71.56
CA PRO A 755 -10.72 3.40 -72.06
C PRO A 755 -11.68 2.68 -71.06
N PRO A 756 -12.31 1.56 -71.46
CA PRO A 756 -13.75 1.32 -71.23
C PRO A 756 -14.10 0.55 -69.94
N LEU A 757 -15.39 0.63 -69.59
CA LEU A 757 -16.06 -0.20 -68.58
C LEU A 757 -15.89 -1.69 -68.90
N SER A 758 -15.03 -2.42 -68.18
CA SER A 758 -15.14 -3.87 -68.00
C SER A 758 -14.14 -4.39 -66.96
N ALA A 759 -14.39 -4.12 -65.67
CA ALA A 759 -13.82 -4.93 -64.60
C ALA A 759 -14.66 -4.77 -63.32
N SER A 760 -15.36 -5.83 -62.93
CA SER A 760 -15.95 -5.98 -61.60
C SER A 760 -14.87 -5.72 -60.53
N PRO A 761 -15.12 -4.88 -59.50
CA PRO A 761 -14.13 -4.65 -58.45
C PRO A 761 -13.91 -5.93 -57.64
N SER A 762 -12.67 -6.43 -57.67
CA SER A 762 -12.17 -7.55 -56.89
C SER A 762 -12.37 -7.33 -55.38
N SER A 763 -12.88 -8.34 -54.68
CA SER A 763 -13.20 -8.29 -53.25
C SER A 763 -11.93 -8.29 -52.37
N PRO A 764 -11.68 -7.30 -51.50
CA PRO A 764 -10.43 -7.14 -50.76
C PRO A 764 -10.34 -7.95 -49.44
N HIS A 765 -11.13 -9.02 -49.28
CA HIS A 765 -11.18 -9.80 -48.03
C HIS A 765 -11.16 -11.31 -48.32
N SER A 766 -10.03 -11.99 -48.13
CA SER A 766 -9.94 -13.45 -48.29
C SER A 766 -10.34 -14.14 -46.98
N PHE A 767 -11.49 -14.81 -46.97
CA PHE A 767 -11.91 -15.73 -45.90
C PHE A 767 -11.90 -17.18 -46.42
N ASN A 768 -10.81 -17.56 -47.11
CA ASN A 768 -10.75 -18.81 -47.87
C ASN A 768 -9.95 -19.91 -47.15
N SER A 769 -9.18 -19.60 -46.12
CA SER A 769 -8.40 -20.59 -45.36
C SER A 769 -8.67 -20.47 -43.85
N TRP A 770 -9.17 -21.55 -43.25
CA TRP A 770 -9.64 -21.60 -41.87
C TRP A 770 -8.89 -22.65 -41.07
N LEU A 771 -8.34 -22.27 -39.92
CA LEU A 771 -7.69 -23.17 -38.98
C LEU A 771 -8.51 -23.27 -37.69
N VAL A 772 -8.82 -24.50 -37.27
CA VAL A 772 -9.55 -24.77 -36.02
C VAL A 772 -8.79 -25.79 -35.19
N PRO A 773 -8.05 -25.37 -34.15
CA PRO A 773 -7.39 -26.28 -33.24
C PRO A 773 -8.38 -26.88 -32.22
N MET A 774 -8.27 -28.19 -32.03
CA MET A 774 -9.13 -29.04 -31.20
C MET A 774 -8.57 -29.24 -29.79
N ALA A 775 -8.12 -28.17 -29.15
CA ALA A 775 -7.49 -28.24 -27.84
C ALA A 775 -8.51 -28.50 -26.70
N GLY A 776 -8.70 -29.77 -26.35
CA GLY A 776 -8.89 -30.25 -24.96
C GLY A 776 -10.08 -29.75 -24.12
N GLY A 777 -11.22 -29.36 -24.69
CA GLY A 777 -12.40 -29.02 -23.87
C GLY A 777 -13.72 -28.91 -24.65
N PRO A 778 -14.88 -28.85 -23.96
CA PRO A 778 -16.21 -28.84 -24.58
C PRO A 778 -16.47 -27.61 -25.48
N ASN A 779 -15.70 -26.53 -25.32
CA ASN A 779 -15.91 -25.27 -26.05
C ASN A 779 -15.43 -25.31 -27.52
N SER A 780 -14.56 -26.25 -27.92
CA SER A 780 -14.21 -26.44 -29.33
C SER A 780 -15.41 -26.90 -30.16
N GLN A 781 -16.39 -27.58 -29.55
CA GLN A 781 -17.64 -27.95 -30.21
C GLN A 781 -18.49 -26.72 -30.56
N VAL A 782 -18.46 -25.67 -29.72
CA VAL A 782 -19.19 -24.42 -30.01
C VAL A 782 -18.58 -23.70 -31.21
N ALA A 783 -17.24 -23.71 -31.31
CA ALA A 783 -16.55 -23.19 -32.49
C ALA A 783 -16.93 -23.97 -33.77
N ILE A 784 -17.01 -25.31 -33.70
CA ILE A 784 -17.46 -26.17 -34.81
C ILE A 784 -18.90 -25.84 -35.23
N LYS A 785 -19.81 -25.58 -34.27
CA LYS A 785 -21.22 -25.25 -34.56
C LYS A 785 -21.38 -23.92 -35.30
N LEU A 786 -20.48 -22.95 -35.11
CA LEU A 786 -20.51 -21.65 -35.79
C LEU A 786 -19.82 -21.65 -37.16
N LEU A 787 -18.90 -22.58 -37.39
CA LEU A 787 -18.05 -22.63 -38.57
C LEU A 787 -18.84 -22.67 -39.90
N PRO A 788 -19.92 -23.47 -40.06
CA PRO A 788 -20.67 -23.53 -41.33
C PRO A 788 -21.27 -22.19 -41.76
N ALA A 789 -21.67 -21.35 -40.80
CA ALA A 789 -22.16 -20.02 -41.08
C ALA A 789 -21.02 -19.10 -41.55
N LEU A 790 -19.94 -19.05 -40.78
CA LEU A 790 -18.80 -18.16 -41.02
C LEU A 790 -18.06 -18.45 -42.32
N VAL A 791 -17.98 -19.72 -42.70
CA VAL A 791 -17.31 -20.20 -43.91
C VAL A 791 -17.99 -19.70 -45.20
N THR A 792 -19.27 -19.32 -45.15
CA THR A 792 -19.98 -18.70 -46.29
C THR A 792 -19.45 -17.32 -46.70
N LEU A 793 -18.56 -16.73 -45.90
CA LEU A 793 -17.90 -15.47 -46.22
C LEU A 793 -16.81 -15.64 -47.31
N GLY A 794 -16.32 -16.86 -47.53
CA GLY A 794 -15.34 -17.19 -48.56
C GLY A 794 -15.97 -17.79 -49.81
N ASN A 795 -15.28 -17.68 -50.95
CA ASN A 795 -15.75 -18.23 -52.24
C ASN A 795 -15.40 -19.72 -52.38
N ASN A 796 -14.24 -20.14 -51.88
CA ASN A 796 -13.81 -21.54 -51.89
C ASN A 796 -13.03 -21.87 -50.60
N PRO A 797 -13.73 -22.15 -49.50
CA PRO A 797 -13.12 -22.25 -48.20
C PRO A 797 -12.46 -23.61 -47.96
N LYS A 798 -11.20 -23.59 -47.53
CA LYS A 798 -10.45 -24.75 -47.02
C LYS A 798 -10.44 -24.71 -45.50
N ILE A 799 -10.92 -25.78 -44.87
CA ILE A 799 -11.00 -25.91 -43.41
C ILE A 799 -9.98 -26.94 -42.96
N ARG A 800 -9.06 -26.52 -42.09
CA ARG A 800 -8.11 -27.43 -41.45
C ARG A 800 -8.43 -27.56 -39.97
N LEU A 801 -8.71 -28.79 -39.55
CA LEU A 801 -8.80 -29.15 -38.15
C LEU A 801 -7.44 -29.67 -37.69
N THR A 802 -6.97 -29.24 -36.53
CA THR A 802 -5.70 -29.72 -35.98
C THR A 802 -5.80 -30.06 -34.51
N GLN A 803 -5.03 -31.05 -34.08
CA GLN A 803 -4.87 -31.38 -32.66
C GLN A 803 -3.37 -31.39 -32.37
N VAL A 804 -2.97 -30.62 -31.35
CA VAL A 804 -1.56 -30.48 -30.95
C VAL A 804 -1.20 -31.54 -29.91
N PHE A 805 -0.17 -32.31 -30.18
CA PHE A 805 0.37 -33.35 -29.31
C PHE A 805 1.76 -32.97 -28.81
N LYS A 806 2.09 -33.37 -27.58
CA LYS A 806 3.45 -33.18 -27.05
C LYS A 806 4.41 -34.17 -27.71
N PRO A 807 5.69 -33.81 -27.95
CA PRO A 807 6.67 -34.73 -28.53
C PRO A 807 6.88 -36.03 -27.73
N SER A 808 6.53 -36.03 -26.44
CA SER A 808 6.60 -37.20 -25.56
C SER A 808 5.48 -38.23 -25.78
N GLN A 809 4.47 -37.95 -26.60
CA GLN A 809 3.36 -38.86 -26.88
C GLN A 809 3.60 -39.61 -28.20
N LEU A 810 3.99 -40.89 -28.09
CA LEU A 810 4.32 -41.76 -29.24
C LEU A 810 3.08 -42.25 -30.02
N GLN A 811 1.89 -42.29 -29.40
CA GLN A 811 0.62 -42.61 -30.06
C GLN A 811 -0.46 -41.55 -29.72
N PRO A 812 -0.79 -40.65 -30.64
CA PRO A 812 -1.80 -39.62 -30.41
C PRO A 812 -3.23 -40.18 -30.44
N ASN A 813 -4.06 -39.85 -29.45
CA ASN A 813 -5.50 -40.14 -29.48
C ASN A 813 -6.21 -39.20 -30.48
N MET A 814 -6.65 -39.76 -31.61
CA MET A 814 -7.28 -39.05 -32.72
C MET A 814 -8.80 -38.94 -32.61
N ALA A 815 -9.42 -39.53 -31.58
CA ALA A 815 -10.89 -39.61 -31.47
C ALA A 815 -11.59 -38.25 -31.48
N VAL A 816 -10.99 -37.22 -30.86
CA VAL A 816 -11.54 -35.86 -30.82
C VAL A 816 -11.51 -35.22 -32.22
N LEU A 817 -10.39 -35.37 -32.94
CA LEU A 817 -10.22 -34.85 -34.28
C LEU A 817 -11.15 -35.58 -35.28
N GLU A 818 -11.23 -36.90 -35.21
CA GLU A 818 -12.11 -37.71 -36.07
C GLU A 818 -13.60 -37.41 -35.84
N ASN A 819 -14.02 -37.21 -34.58
CA ASN A 819 -15.38 -36.81 -34.26
C ASN A 819 -15.73 -35.45 -34.85
N ALA A 820 -14.83 -34.47 -34.76
CA ALA A 820 -15.02 -33.14 -35.34
C ALA A 820 -15.10 -33.17 -36.88
N ILE A 821 -14.26 -33.97 -37.53
CA ILE A 821 -14.32 -34.18 -39.00
C ILE A 821 -15.68 -34.79 -39.37
N ARG A 822 -16.11 -35.84 -38.67
CA ARG A 822 -17.41 -36.49 -38.92
C ARG A 822 -18.58 -35.52 -38.73
N GLU A 823 -18.53 -34.67 -37.71
CA GLU A 823 -19.58 -33.67 -37.45
C GLU A 823 -19.68 -32.63 -38.57
N LEU A 824 -18.56 -32.13 -39.09
CA LEU A 824 -18.56 -31.18 -40.20
C LEU A 824 -18.93 -31.84 -41.54
N MET A 825 -18.46 -33.06 -41.81
CA MET A 825 -18.79 -33.79 -43.05
C MET A 825 -20.26 -34.19 -43.14
N ARG A 826 -20.96 -34.36 -42.01
CA ARG A 826 -22.42 -34.59 -41.99
C ARG A 826 -23.23 -33.41 -42.56
N ARG A 827 -22.65 -32.21 -42.66
CA ARG A 827 -23.31 -31.05 -43.26
C ARG A 827 -23.00 -31.00 -44.77
N ARG A 828 -24.04 -31.20 -45.60
CA ARG A 828 -23.98 -31.30 -47.09
C ARG A 828 -23.14 -30.25 -47.85
N LYS A 829 -22.76 -29.12 -47.23
CA LYS A 829 -21.98 -28.03 -47.86
C LYS A 829 -20.46 -28.09 -47.63
N LEU A 830 -19.94 -29.00 -46.79
CA LEU A 830 -18.54 -28.99 -46.33
C LEU A 830 -17.77 -30.31 -46.56
N SER A 831 -18.34 -31.27 -47.31
CA SER A 831 -17.80 -32.63 -47.40
C SER A 831 -16.42 -32.75 -48.08
N ASN A 832 -16.05 -31.83 -48.96
CA ASN A 832 -14.79 -31.89 -49.73
C ASN A 832 -13.76 -30.83 -49.30
N THR A 833 -13.98 -30.12 -48.18
CA THR A 833 -13.18 -28.95 -47.78
C THR A 833 -12.49 -29.09 -46.42
N VAL A 834 -12.76 -30.17 -45.69
CA VAL A 834 -12.25 -30.39 -44.32
C VAL A 834 -11.09 -31.38 -44.33
N VAL A 835 -9.94 -30.96 -43.80
CA VAL A 835 -8.74 -31.82 -43.63
C VAL A 835 -8.32 -31.83 -42.16
N GLY A 836 -8.13 -33.02 -41.59
CA GLY A 836 -7.60 -33.18 -40.24
C GLY A 836 -6.11 -33.50 -40.25
N VAL A 837 -5.28 -32.71 -39.56
CA VAL A 837 -3.83 -32.98 -39.46
C VAL A 837 -3.34 -32.86 -38.01
N PRO A 838 -2.73 -33.91 -37.44
CA PRO A 838 -2.09 -33.83 -36.13
C PRO A 838 -0.80 -33.01 -36.21
N VAL A 839 -0.51 -32.21 -35.17
CA VAL A 839 0.70 -31.37 -35.10
C VAL A 839 1.45 -31.68 -33.81
N GLN A 840 2.78 -31.83 -33.89
CA GLN A 840 3.62 -32.02 -32.70
C GLN A 840 4.27 -30.69 -32.29
N ALA A 841 4.08 -30.27 -31.04
CA ALA A 841 4.68 -29.07 -30.46
C ALA A 841 4.74 -29.13 -28.92
N ASN A 842 5.66 -28.36 -28.32
CA ASN A 842 5.82 -28.31 -26.87
C ASN A 842 4.62 -27.67 -26.15
N SER A 843 3.91 -26.77 -26.82
CA SER A 843 2.67 -26.16 -26.35
C SER A 843 1.65 -25.99 -27.49
N VAL A 844 0.36 -25.92 -27.13
CA VAL A 844 -0.73 -25.71 -28.09
C VAL A 844 -0.59 -24.36 -28.80
N ALA A 845 -0.26 -23.29 -28.05
CA ALA A 845 -0.10 -21.96 -28.62
C ALA A 845 1.05 -21.90 -29.63
N GLU A 846 2.21 -22.44 -29.28
CA GLU A 846 3.39 -22.49 -30.16
C GLU A 846 3.09 -23.29 -31.45
N GLY A 847 2.46 -24.46 -31.33
CA GLY A 847 2.09 -25.29 -32.47
C GLY A 847 1.16 -24.57 -33.44
N VAL A 848 0.12 -23.90 -32.92
CA VAL A 848 -0.83 -23.14 -33.74
C VAL A 848 -0.16 -21.92 -34.38
N ILE A 849 0.64 -21.14 -33.64
CA ILE A 849 1.34 -19.97 -34.16
C ILE A 849 2.31 -20.38 -35.28
N LYS A 850 3.08 -21.47 -35.08
CA LYS A 850 4.00 -22.00 -36.09
C LYS A 850 3.26 -22.42 -37.36
N LEU A 851 2.14 -23.12 -37.21
CA LEU A 851 1.32 -23.56 -38.34
C LEU A 851 0.77 -22.37 -39.14
N VAL A 852 0.27 -21.34 -38.44
CA VAL A 852 -0.24 -20.11 -39.08
C VAL A 852 0.84 -19.36 -39.83
N LYS A 853 2.04 -19.25 -39.26
CA LYS A 853 3.18 -18.58 -39.89
C LYS A 853 3.77 -19.35 -41.08
N THR A 854 3.71 -20.68 -41.05
CA THR A 854 4.36 -21.53 -42.07
C THR A 854 3.45 -21.78 -43.29
N GLU A 855 2.16 -22.05 -43.05
CA GLU A 855 1.24 -22.47 -44.11
C GLU A 855 0.25 -21.37 -44.55
N GLY A 856 0.14 -20.27 -43.78
CA GLY A 856 -0.71 -19.12 -44.09
C GLY A 856 -2.21 -19.42 -43.99
N TYR A 857 -2.84 -18.99 -42.89
CA TYR A 857 -4.30 -19.07 -42.72
C TYR A 857 -4.91 -17.68 -42.56
N ASP A 858 -6.07 -17.45 -43.19
CA ASP A 858 -6.83 -16.19 -43.11
C ASP A 858 -7.52 -16.05 -41.74
N VAL A 859 -8.07 -17.15 -41.22
CA VAL A 859 -8.84 -17.17 -39.96
C VAL A 859 -8.44 -18.32 -39.05
N VAL A 860 -8.29 -18.02 -37.76
CA VAL A 860 -8.10 -19.00 -36.69
C VAL A 860 -9.31 -18.96 -35.76
N VAL A 861 -10.01 -20.08 -35.55
CA VAL A 861 -11.18 -20.17 -34.66
C VAL A 861 -10.85 -21.01 -33.44
N LEU A 862 -10.94 -20.43 -32.25
CA LEU A 862 -10.58 -21.05 -30.98
C LEU A 862 -11.82 -21.16 -30.08
N GLY A 863 -12.13 -22.36 -29.61
CA GLY A 863 -13.05 -22.55 -28.49
C GLY A 863 -12.31 -22.39 -27.17
N ALA A 864 -12.78 -21.52 -26.26
CA ALA A 864 -12.11 -21.26 -24.99
C ALA A 864 -13.10 -21.25 -23.82
N SER A 865 -12.69 -21.80 -22.67
CA SER A 865 -13.45 -21.68 -21.43
C SER A 865 -13.31 -20.29 -20.83
N ARG A 866 -14.24 -19.91 -19.95
CA ARG A 866 -14.15 -18.66 -19.18
C ARG A 866 -12.82 -18.55 -18.43
N GLU A 867 -12.39 -19.64 -17.78
CA GLU A 867 -11.11 -19.72 -17.08
C GLU A 867 -9.93 -19.59 -18.05
N GLY A 868 -9.96 -20.30 -19.18
CA GLY A 868 -8.92 -20.23 -20.21
C GLY A 868 -8.79 -18.85 -20.87
N LEU A 869 -9.86 -18.03 -20.86
CA LEU A 869 -9.83 -16.64 -21.31
C LEU A 869 -9.36 -15.65 -20.24
N LEU A 870 -9.32 -16.04 -18.96
CA LEU A 870 -9.06 -15.14 -17.81
C LEU A 870 -7.82 -15.51 -16.98
N GLN A 871 -7.21 -16.68 -17.22
CA GLN A 871 -6.12 -17.22 -16.40
C GLN A 871 -4.75 -16.89 -17.01
N GLN A 872 -3.91 -16.15 -16.27
CA GLN A 872 -2.47 -16.06 -16.52
C GLN A 872 -1.80 -17.23 -15.80
N ALA A 873 -1.66 -18.39 -16.46
CA ALA A 873 -0.89 -19.50 -15.93
C ALA A 873 0.61 -19.30 -16.20
N ILE A 874 1.46 -20.05 -15.49
CA ILE A 874 2.93 -20.09 -15.65
C ILE A 874 3.36 -20.46 -17.10
N GLN A 875 2.44 -20.96 -17.94
CA GLN A 875 2.65 -21.27 -19.37
C GLN A 875 1.85 -20.36 -20.33
N GLY A 876 1.25 -19.26 -19.85
CA GLY A 876 0.51 -18.26 -20.65
C GLY A 876 -0.95 -18.62 -20.97
N ASN A 877 -1.77 -17.61 -21.29
CA ASN A 877 -3.13 -17.76 -21.80
C ASN A 877 -3.07 -18.15 -23.29
N ILE A 878 -3.55 -19.34 -23.66
CA ILE A 878 -3.45 -19.88 -25.03
C ILE A 878 -4.18 -18.99 -26.06
N PRO A 879 -5.47 -18.63 -25.87
CA PRO A 879 -6.17 -17.66 -26.72
C PRO A 879 -5.44 -16.32 -26.91
N GLU A 880 -4.91 -15.73 -25.83
CA GLU A 880 -4.16 -14.48 -25.87
C GLU A 880 -2.83 -14.65 -26.62
N ALA A 881 -2.08 -15.70 -26.34
CA ALA A 881 -0.80 -16.00 -26.96
C ALA A 881 -0.96 -16.23 -28.47
N ILE A 882 -1.98 -16.97 -28.90
CA ILE A 882 -2.27 -17.16 -30.32
C ILE A 882 -2.71 -15.83 -30.94
N ALA A 883 -3.64 -15.12 -30.31
CA ALA A 883 -4.13 -13.86 -30.84
C ALA A 883 -3.04 -12.81 -30.97
N SER A 884 -2.12 -12.69 -30.01
CA SER A 884 -0.97 -11.77 -30.06
C SER A 884 0.12 -12.24 -31.04
N GLY A 885 0.29 -13.56 -31.21
CA GLY A 885 1.35 -14.15 -32.03
C GLY A 885 1.08 -14.28 -33.53
N VAL A 886 -0.16 -14.05 -33.99
CA VAL A 886 -0.56 -14.16 -35.41
C VAL A 886 -1.16 -12.85 -35.95
N GLU A 887 -0.96 -12.62 -37.25
CA GLU A 887 -1.52 -11.45 -37.95
C GLU A 887 -2.87 -11.72 -38.62
N SER A 888 -3.30 -12.98 -38.65
CA SER A 888 -4.58 -13.46 -39.17
C SER A 888 -5.77 -12.99 -38.34
N THR A 889 -6.98 -13.14 -38.87
CA THR A 889 -8.20 -12.92 -38.09
C THR A 889 -8.35 -14.03 -37.05
N VAL A 890 -8.55 -13.70 -35.78
CA VAL A 890 -8.73 -14.67 -34.69
C VAL A 890 -10.13 -14.54 -34.09
N ILE A 891 -10.86 -15.65 -34.05
CA ILE A 891 -12.21 -15.74 -33.50
C ILE A 891 -12.16 -16.59 -32.24
N LEU A 892 -12.52 -16.03 -31.10
CA LEU A 892 -12.64 -16.74 -29.83
C LEU A 892 -14.11 -16.99 -29.53
N VAL A 893 -14.45 -18.22 -29.18
CA VAL A 893 -15.82 -18.64 -28.90
C VAL A 893 -15.91 -19.16 -27.48
N ARG A 894 -16.86 -18.59 -26.72
CA ARG A 894 -17.20 -19.00 -25.35
C ARG A 894 -18.69 -19.39 -25.30
N SER A 895 -18.99 -20.54 -24.71
CA SER A 895 -20.38 -20.96 -24.47
C SER A 895 -21.11 -20.03 -23.51
N ALA A 896 -22.44 -20.08 -23.53
CA ALA A 896 -23.29 -19.49 -22.49
C ALA A 896 -22.90 -20.02 -21.09
N ILE A 897 -23.16 -19.22 -20.06
CA ILE A 897 -22.98 -19.66 -18.66
C ILE A 897 -24.21 -20.51 -18.35
N SER A 898 -24.02 -21.79 -18.03
CA SER A 898 -25.13 -22.59 -17.47
C SER A 898 -25.51 -21.98 -16.13
N SER A 899 -26.73 -21.46 -16.04
CA SER A 899 -27.36 -20.96 -14.82
C SER A 899 -27.48 -22.04 -13.77
#